data_AF-A0A928NVT0-F1
#
_entry.id   AF-A0A928NVT0-F1
#
_cell.length_a   1.000
_cell.length_b   1.000
_cell.length_c   1.000
_cell.angle_alpha   90.00
_cell.angle_beta   90.00
_cell.angle_gamma   90.00
#
_symmetry.space_group_name_H-M   'P 1'
#
loop_
_entity.id
_entity.type
_entity.pdbx_description
1 polymer ?
#
loop_
_entity_poly.entity_id
_entity_poly.type
_entity_poly.pdbx_seq_one_letter_code
_entity_poly.pdbx_strand_id
1 'polypeptide(L)'
;MEDKKMFNITINGKQIEAEAGKSILQVATENGIDIPNLCYSEMVKVYGSCGVCVVEVEGAPKLFRACATKITDGMVVNTETDRVKRARKTALSLMLSDHSGDCRPPCVRECPAGTDCQGYVGLIANGLFEEANELIKEKLPLPASIGRVCPHPCETACRRKALEEPVSIMQLKRFAADTSIANNGGKAYAPAVAVETGKKVAVIGGGPAGLSAAYFLRAKGHDVTIYDKMPKMGGMLRYGIPEYRLPKAVLDIEIEAIEGMGVKMVNNVLTDAEMFENLRKENDAVLIAIGAWTSSKMRIPGEDLEGVYGGIDFLRSIALGETLPLGKKVAVVGGGNTAMDACRSAVRVGADEVYVIYRRTRDEMPAEKVEIEEAEEEGVIYKFLCNPVEILGADGKVTAIKAQKMELGEPDASGRCKPVPVEGAFEEIAVDNVIMAIGQSINNKGFESVELTKKGTIVADETLFTTSLDGVFACGDVTNRGAGIAIAAIGEAKKAAAAMHLYLGGAKPAFEETSEYDIYSIRKPTDEQIREANAHRPIEARLAPAQRSAEERKTNFKEYVDIFDAEAAKKEAERCLECGCRDYFECKLIKYADKYDADYERVAGSKHQRPAVKTKYIVREPEKCILCGLCVRTCEEVMGITALGLVGRGFDTVVLPEMGLALESTKCNNCGLCVSVCPTGALSEQLPLAKAVPLKETVKEGICVLCDKECEVKVTYHGNTPLRVLPKEGGKLLCAEGRFALVDGKDPLKK
;
A
#
# COMPACT_ATOMS: atom_id res chain seq x y z
N MET A 1 -26.80 37.97 37.17
CA MET A 1 -26.28 36.63 36.85
C MET A 1 -27.32 35.67 37.39
N GLU A 2 -28.09 35.01 36.52
CA GLU A 2 -29.00 33.95 36.97
C GLU A 2 -28.16 32.74 37.38
N ASP A 3 -28.41 32.20 38.58
CA ASP A 3 -27.84 30.93 39.03
C ASP A 3 -28.31 29.82 38.08
N LYS A 4 -27.40 29.37 37.23
CA LYS A 4 -27.66 28.28 36.30
C LYS A 4 -27.83 26.98 37.09
N LYS A 5 -29.02 26.36 36.98
CA LYS A 5 -29.32 25.10 37.67
C LYS A 5 -28.37 24.01 37.19
N MET A 6 -27.64 23.37 38.11
CA MET A 6 -26.71 22.28 37.82
C MET A 6 -27.39 20.92 38.07
N PHE A 7 -27.06 19.93 37.25
CA PHE A 7 -27.50 18.55 37.38
C PHE A 7 -26.30 17.61 37.52
N ASN A 8 -26.46 16.59 38.35
CA ASN A 8 -25.51 15.49 38.46
C ASN A 8 -25.94 14.35 37.53
N ILE A 9 -25.07 13.98 36.60
CA ILE A 9 -25.28 12.90 35.64
C ILE A 9 -24.09 11.95 35.69
N THR A 10 -24.34 10.66 35.46
CA THR A 10 -23.28 9.65 35.32
C THR A 10 -23.20 9.20 33.87
N ILE A 11 -22.03 9.30 33.23
CA ILE A 11 -21.80 8.78 31.87
C ILE A 11 -20.67 7.75 31.93
N ASN A 12 -20.94 6.50 31.56
CA ASN A 12 -19.99 5.38 31.64
C ASN A 12 -19.32 5.26 33.03
N GLY A 13 -20.10 5.43 34.10
CA GLY A 13 -19.61 5.41 35.48
C GLY A 13 -18.90 6.69 35.96
N LYS A 14 -18.64 7.67 35.08
CA LYS A 14 -18.06 8.96 35.46
C LYS A 14 -19.16 9.93 35.90
N GLN A 15 -19.11 10.39 37.14
CA GLN A 15 -19.98 11.47 37.65
C GLN A 15 -19.54 12.81 37.05
N ILE A 16 -20.52 13.56 36.56
CA ILE A 16 -20.34 14.83 35.87
C ILE A 16 -21.40 15.79 36.38
N GLU A 17 -20.98 16.99 36.76
CA GLU A 17 -21.88 18.10 37.04
C GLU A 17 -22.01 18.96 35.78
N ALA A 18 -23.23 19.22 35.32
CA ALA A 18 -23.47 19.95 34.09
C ALA A 18 -24.70 20.86 34.18
N GLU A 19 -24.66 21.96 33.43
CA GLU A 19 -25.76 22.92 33.35
C GLU A 19 -27.04 22.29 32.77
N ALA A 20 -28.18 22.51 33.45
CA ALA A 20 -29.48 22.09 33.00
C ALA A 20 -29.81 22.66 31.61
N GLY A 21 -30.46 21.85 30.77
CA GLY A 21 -30.82 22.25 29.39
C GLY A 21 -29.77 21.92 28.34
N LYS A 22 -28.59 21.42 28.71
CA LYS A 22 -27.65 20.78 27.75
C LYS A 22 -28.14 19.40 27.32
N SER A 23 -27.76 18.99 26.12
CA SER A 23 -27.98 17.61 25.65
C SER A 23 -26.93 16.66 26.21
N ILE A 24 -27.23 15.35 26.23
CA ILE A 24 -26.25 14.32 26.63
C ILE A 24 -24.96 14.45 25.79
N LEU A 25 -25.08 14.70 24.49
CA LEU A 25 -23.92 14.85 23.60
C LEU A 25 -23.04 16.04 23.98
N GLN A 26 -23.65 17.20 24.26
CA GLN A 26 -22.89 18.40 24.68
C GLN A 26 -22.13 18.15 25.98
N VAL A 27 -22.80 17.57 26.98
CA VAL A 27 -22.17 17.24 28.27
C VAL A 27 -21.05 16.24 28.09
N ALA A 28 -21.24 15.21 27.26
CA ALA A 28 -20.21 14.23 26.96
C ALA A 28 -18.98 14.90 26.29
N THR A 29 -19.20 15.71 25.26
CA THR A 29 -18.12 16.41 24.52
C THR A 29 -17.32 17.36 25.43
N GLU A 30 -18.00 18.17 26.26
CA GLU A 30 -17.35 19.07 27.22
C GLU A 30 -16.49 18.34 28.26
N ASN A 31 -16.80 17.06 28.52
CA ASN A 31 -16.11 16.23 29.50
C ASN A 31 -15.17 15.19 28.88
N GLY A 32 -14.85 15.33 27.59
CA GLY A 32 -13.90 14.47 26.87
C GLY A 32 -14.42 13.06 26.56
N ILE A 33 -15.75 12.86 26.55
CA ILE A 33 -16.38 11.58 26.23
C ILE A 33 -16.85 11.61 24.76
N ASP A 34 -16.23 10.77 23.92
CA ASP A 34 -16.59 10.63 22.50
C ASP A 34 -17.90 9.85 22.35
N ILE A 35 -18.96 10.54 21.91
CA ILE A 35 -20.18 9.91 21.42
C ILE A 35 -20.23 10.12 19.90
N PRO A 36 -20.11 9.04 19.10
CA PRO A 36 -20.07 9.11 17.64
C PRO A 36 -21.26 9.86 17.03
N ASN A 37 -20.99 10.74 16.08
CA ASN A 37 -22.04 11.47 15.37
C ASN A 37 -21.58 11.92 13.98
N LEU A 38 -22.53 11.94 13.03
CA LEU A 38 -22.28 12.34 11.64
C LEU A 38 -23.13 13.54 11.20
N CYS A 39 -24.27 13.79 11.85
CA CYS A 39 -25.22 14.84 11.44
C CYS A 39 -25.35 16.00 12.43
N TYR A 40 -24.47 16.07 13.44
CA TYR A 40 -24.53 17.06 14.51
C TYR A 40 -23.54 18.20 14.26
N SER A 41 -23.97 19.42 14.57
CA SER A 41 -23.15 20.63 14.63
C SER A 41 -23.85 21.59 15.59
N GLU A 42 -23.09 22.31 16.41
CA GLU A 42 -23.61 23.31 17.35
C GLU A 42 -24.20 24.54 16.66
N MET A 43 -23.86 24.76 15.37
CA MET A 43 -24.31 25.91 14.60
C MET A 43 -25.76 25.81 14.11
N VAL A 44 -26.36 24.62 14.13
CA VAL A 44 -27.69 24.37 13.54
C VAL A 44 -28.59 23.66 14.54
N LYS A 45 -29.90 23.76 14.33
CA LYS A 45 -30.88 23.02 15.11
C LYS A 45 -30.64 21.52 15.01
N VAL A 46 -30.95 20.83 16.12
CA VAL A 46 -30.78 19.38 16.21
C VAL A 46 -31.74 18.68 15.25
N TYR A 47 -31.16 17.93 14.30
CA TYR A 47 -31.92 17.10 13.36
C TYR A 47 -31.97 15.63 13.78
N GLY A 48 -30.84 15.13 14.28
CA GLY A 48 -30.74 13.78 14.84
C GLY A 48 -31.02 12.65 13.84
N SER A 49 -30.75 12.78 12.54
CA SER A 49 -31.07 11.74 11.55
C SER A 49 -30.13 10.53 11.57
N CYS A 50 -28.81 10.73 11.75
CA CYS A 50 -27.82 9.67 11.52
C CYS A 50 -27.94 8.45 12.44
N GLY A 51 -28.48 8.59 13.65
CA GLY A 51 -28.65 7.46 14.57
C GLY A 51 -27.37 6.86 15.16
N VAL A 52 -26.20 7.42 14.86
CA VAL A 52 -24.91 6.93 15.42
C VAL A 52 -24.72 7.38 16.88
N CYS A 53 -25.28 8.54 17.26
CA CYS A 53 -25.18 9.10 18.60
C CYS A 53 -26.11 8.45 19.64
N VAL A 54 -26.59 7.23 19.36
CA VAL A 54 -27.47 6.52 20.30
C VAL A 54 -26.72 6.12 21.56
N VAL A 55 -27.42 6.20 22.69
CA VAL A 55 -26.96 5.83 24.03
C VAL A 55 -28.06 5.11 24.79
N GLU A 56 -27.66 4.35 25.80
CA GLU A 56 -28.58 3.71 26.73
C GLU A 56 -28.72 4.57 27.98
N VAL A 57 -29.95 4.75 28.46
CA VAL A 57 -30.24 5.46 29.72
C VAL A 57 -30.86 4.44 30.67
N GLU A 58 -30.32 4.37 31.89
CA GLU A 58 -30.77 3.38 32.88
C GLU A 58 -32.27 3.52 33.19
N GLY A 59 -32.95 2.39 33.34
CA GLY A 59 -34.40 2.35 33.58
C GLY A 59 -35.27 2.60 32.34
N ALA A 60 -34.69 2.88 31.17
CA ALA A 60 -35.44 3.14 29.96
C ALA A 60 -35.39 1.98 28.94
N PRO A 61 -36.52 1.54 28.37
CA PRO A 61 -36.56 0.38 27.48
C PRO A 61 -36.03 0.66 26.07
N LYS A 62 -35.80 1.92 25.69
CA LYS A 62 -35.37 2.35 24.35
C LYS A 62 -34.02 3.06 24.39
N LEU A 63 -33.31 3.05 23.26
CA LEU A 63 -32.11 3.88 23.08
C LEU A 63 -32.51 5.34 22.83
N PHE A 64 -31.70 6.26 23.34
CA PHE A 64 -31.90 7.71 23.21
C PHE A 64 -30.87 8.30 22.26
N ARG A 65 -31.26 9.32 21.50
CA ARG A 65 -30.30 10.09 20.69
C ARG A 65 -29.63 11.11 21.60
N ALA A 66 -28.31 10.98 21.80
CA ALA A 66 -27.58 11.86 22.71
C ALA A 66 -27.63 13.33 22.28
N CYS A 67 -27.68 13.60 20.97
CA CYS A 67 -27.75 14.97 20.44
C CYS A 67 -29.06 15.72 20.74
N ALA A 68 -30.17 15.00 20.97
CA ALA A 68 -31.49 15.58 21.16
C ALA A 68 -32.00 15.48 22.60
N THR A 69 -31.53 14.48 23.35
CA THR A 69 -32.00 14.23 24.72
C THR A 69 -31.34 15.21 25.67
N LYS A 70 -32.14 16.00 26.38
CA LYS A 70 -31.68 16.89 27.45
C LYS A 70 -31.35 16.07 28.70
N ILE A 71 -30.30 16.49 29.42
CA ILE A 71 -29.94 15.86 30.68
C ILE A 71 -31.00 16.13 31.77
N THR A 72 -31.16 15.19 32.69
CA THR A 72 -31.94 15.35 33.91
C THR A 72 -31.07 14.99 35.11
N ASP A 73 -31.38 15.54 36.27
CA ASP A 73 -30.66 15.22 37.50
C ASP A 73 -30.75 13.73 37.83
N GLY A 74 -29.64 13.14 38.27
CA GLY A 74 -29.52 11.71 38.55
C GLY A 74 -29.50 10.79 37.33
N MET A 75 -29.46 11.31 36.10
CA MET A 75 -29.44 10.48 34.89
C MET A 75 -28.19 9.59 34.84
N VAL A 76 -28.34 8.34 34.40
CA VAL A 76 -27.22 7.40 34.17
C VAL A 76 -27.23 6.96 32.71
N VAL A 77 -26.13 7.22 32.01
CA VAL A 77 -25.97 7.00 30.57
C VAL A 77 -24.81 6.03 30.30
N ASN A 78 -25.06 5.04 29.46
CA ASN A 78 -24.05 4.10 28.98
C ASN A 78 -23.91 4.21 27.46
N THR A 79 -22.68 4.44 26.97
CA THR A 79 -22.41 4.71 25.55
C THR A 79 -21.81 3.53 24.80
N GLU A 80 -21.43 2.45 25.49
CA GLU A 80 -20.68 1.32 24.91
C GLU A 80 -21.29 -0.06 25.24
N THR A 81 -22.58 -0.12 25.57
CA THR A 81 -23.30 -1.40 25.75
C THR A 81 -23.41 -2.15 24.42
N ASP A 82 -23.53 -3.48 24.45
CA ASP A 82 -23.70 -4.29 23.23
C ASP A 82 -24.90 -3.85 22.40
N ARG A 83 -25.97 -3.39 23.07
CA ARG A 83 -27.16 -2.86 22.42
C ARG A 83 -26.84 -1.58 21.64
N VAL A 84 -26.07 -0.67 22.22
CA VAL A 84 -25.62 0.57 21.57
C VAL A 84 -24.69 0.24 20.40
N LYS A 85 -23.70 -0.63 20.59
CA LYS A 85 -22.76 -1.05 19.54
C LYS A 85 -23.48 -1.68 18.34
N ARG A 86 -24.44 -2.58 18.56
CA ARG A 86 -25.26 -3.18 17.49
C ARG A 86 -26.09 -2.14 16.72
N ALA A 87 -26.67 -1.16 17.43
CA ALA A 87 -27.44 -0.10 16.80
C ALA A 87 -26.55 0.80 15.92
N ARG A 88 -25.35 1.15 16.39
CA ARG A 88 -24.35 1.90 15.61
C ARG A 88 -23.88 1.12 14.38
N LYS A 89 -23.49 -0.15 14.56
CA LYS A 89 -23.11 -1.06 13.46
C LYS A 89 -24.19 -1.09 12.38
N THR A 90 -25.46 -1.26 12.77
CA THR A 90 -26.59 -1.28 11.82
C THR A 90 -26.73 0.05 11.07
N ALA A 91 -26.68 1.20 11.77
CA ALA A 91 -26.81 2.51 11.15
C ALA A 91 -25.67 2.80 10.15
N LEU A 92 -24.43 2.48 10.53
CA LEU A 92 -23.25 2.67 9.69
C LEU A 92 -23.26 1.74 8.47
N SER A 93 -23.66 0.48 8.66
CA SER A 93 -23.79 -0.51 7.58
C SER A 93 -24.80 -0.04 6.53
N LEU A 94 -25.95 0.50 6.97
CA LEU A 94 -26.96 1.06 6.06
C LEU A 94 -26.42 2.28 5.29
N MET A 95 -25.70 3.20 5.94
CA MET A 95 -25.12 4.36 5.26
C MET A 95 -24.06 3.97 4.23
N LEU A 96 -23.21 2.99 4.55
CA LEU A 96 -22.19 2.50 3.63
C LEU A 96 -22.79 1.67 2.47
N SER A 97 -23.97 1.10 2.64
CA SER A 97 -24.60 0.27 1.61
C SER A 97 -24.88 1.02 0.30
N ASP A 98 -25.22 2.31 0.38
CA ASP A 98 -25.44 3.19 -0.80
C ASP A 98 -24.15 3.91 -1.24
N HIS A 99 -23.06 3.79 -0.48
CA HIS A 99 -21.78 4.40 -0.85
C HIS A 99 -21.20 3.68 -2.08
N SER A 100 -21.01 4.40 -3.19
CA SER A 100 -20.52 3.82 -4.45
C SER A 100 -19.08 4.18 -4.82
N GLY A 101 -18.42 5.08 -4.09
CA GLY A 101 -17.01 5.43 -4.30
C GLY A 101 -16.04 4.45 -3.64
N ASP A 102 -14.82 4.34 -4.16
CA ASP A 102 -13.72 3.67 -3.46
C ASP A 102 -13.14 4.58 -2.39
N CYS A 103 -13.04 4.08 -1.16
CA CYS A 103 -12.30 4.78 -0.11
C CYS A 103 -10.79 4.74 -0.38
N ARG A 104 -10.27 3.59 -0.84
CA ARG A 104 -8.88 3.39 -1.26
C ARG A 104 -8.81 2.87 -2.70
N PRO A 105 -7.87 3.38 -3.52
CA PRO A 105 -7.77 3.00 -4.91
C PRO A 105 -7.23 1.56 -5.06
N PRO A 106 -7.58 0.84 -6.16
CA PRO A 106 -7.19 -0.55 -6.35
C PRO A 106 -5.66 -0.75 -6.39
N CYS A 107 -4.91 0.21 -6.93
CA CYS A 107 -3.45 0.14 -6.97
C CYS A 107 -2.79 0.07 -5.59
N VAL A 108 -3.40 0.68 -4.56
CA VAL A 108 -2.94 0.58 -3.18
C VAL A 108 -3.29 -0.79 -2.60
N ARG A 109 -4.53 -1.25 -2.79
CA ARG A 109 -5.02 -2.53 -2.23
C ARG A 109 -4.26 -3.73 -2.76
N GLU A 110 -3.91 -3.70 -4.05
CA GLU A 110 -3.15 -4.77 -4.70
C GLU A 110 -1.64 -4.65 -4.49
N CYS A 111 -1.14 -3.58 -3.85
CA CYS A 111 0.26 -3.51 -3.47
C CYS A 111 0.50 -4.34 -2.20
N PRO A 112 1.35 -5.39 -2.22
CA PRO A 112 1.56 -6.23 -1.03
C PRO A 112 2.16 -5.49 0.18
N ALA A 113 2.91 -4.40 -0.06
CA ALA A 113 3.43 -3.54 1.01
C ALA A 113 2.45 -2.42 1.42
N GLY A 114 1.31 -2.27 0.73
CA GLY A 114 0.32 -1.24 0.99
C GLY A 114 0.83 0.18 0.74
N THR A 115 1.73 0.38 -0.22
CA THR A 115 2.25 1.72 -0.57
C THR A 115 1.14 2.61 -1.10
N ASP A 116 1.16 3.92 -0.82
CA ASP A 116 0.16 4.85 -1.34
C ASP A 116 0.40 5.22 -2.81
N CYS A 117 0.14 4.27 -3.71
CA CYS A 117 0.29 4.41 -5.16
C CYS A 117 -0.38 5.66 -5.73
N GLN A 118 -1.60 5.98 -5.31
CA GLN A 118 -2.27 7.19 -5.79
C GLN A 118 -1.62 8.45 -5.22
N GLY A 119 -1.27 8.43 -3.93
CA GLY A 119 -0.62 9.56 -3.25
C GLY A 119 0.68 9.97 -3.91
N TYR A 120 1.67 9.07 -4.04
CA TYR A 120 2.98 9.46 -4.60
C TYR A 120 2.90 9.77 -6.10
N VAL A 121 2.02 9.10 -6.86
CA VAL A 121 1.78 9.48 -8.26
C VAL A 121 1.17 10.88 -8.34
N GLY A 122 0.21 11.20 -7.48
CA GLY A 122 -0.36 12.56 -7.41
C GLY A 122 0.68 13.61 -7.03
N LEU A 123 1.55 13.33 -6.06
CA LEU A 123 2.65 14.22 -5.67
C LEU A 123 3.62 14.45 -6.83
N ILE A 124 3.98 13.41 -7.60
CA ILE A 124 4.81 13.56 -8.81
C ILE A 124 4.11 14.44 -9.86
N ALA A 125 2.81 14.22 -10.12
CA ALA A 125 2.05 15.08 -11.03
C ALA A 125 2.03 16.56 -10.56
N ASN A 126 2.08 16.79 -9.25
CA ASN A 126 2.15 18.13 -8.65
C ASN A 126 3.57 18.71 -8.57
N GLY A 127 4.60 17.99 -9.05
CA GLY A 127 6.00 18.42 -8.98
C GLY A 127 6.67 18.28 -7.61
N LEU A 128 6.03 17.57 -6.67
CA LEU A 128 6.50 17.36 -5.29
C LEU A 128 7.24 16.02 -5.18
N PHE A 129 8.42 15.95 -5.78
CA PHE A 129 9.16 14.69 -5.97
C PHE A 129 9.78 14.16 -4.66
N GLU A 130 10.28 15.04 -3.80
CA GLU A 130 10.85 14.64 -2.50
C GLU A 130 9.74 14.11 -1.59
N GLU A 131 8.62 14.84 -1.48
CA GLU A 131 7.46 14.41 -0.70
C GLU A 131 6.89 13.09 -1.22
N ALA A 132 6.94 12.86 -2.54
CA ALA A 132 6.56 11.58 -3.12
C ALA A 132 7.46 10.43 -2.63
N ASN A 133 8.77 10.64 -2.58
CA ASN A 133 9.71 9.64 -2.06
C ASN A 133 9.54 9.42 -0.55
N GLU A 134 9.34 10.48 0.23
CA GLU A 134 9.05 10.39 1.68
C GLU A 134 7.79 9.55 1.94
N LEU A 135 6.71 9.82 1.19
CA LEU A 135 5.47 9.04 1.29
C LEU A 135 5.67 7.56 0.92
N ILE A 136 6.52 7.27 -0.06
CA ILE A 136 6.87 5.88 -0.39
C ILE A 136 7.64 5.24 0.79
N LYS A 137 8.62 5.95 1.36
CA LYS A 137 9.48 5.48 2.45
C LYS A 137 8.72 5.14 3.73
N GLU A 138 7.53 5.71 3.96
CA GLU A 138 6.65 5.30 5.07
C GLU A 138 6.29 3.80 5.05
N LYS A 139 6.24 3.19 3.86
CA LYS A 139 5.80 1.80 3.67
C LYS A 139 6.86 0.92 3.01
N LEU A 140 7.82 1.52 2.31
CA LEU A 140 8.80 0.82 1.49
C LEU A 140 10.21 1.39 1.71
N PRO A 141 11.10 0.69 2.44
CA PRO A 141 12.44 1.18 2.76
C PRO A 141 13.41 1.22 1.57
N LEU A 142 13.15 0.41 0.54
CA LEU A 142 14.03 0.20 -0.63
C LEU A 142 13.35 0.62 -1.96
N PRO A 143 12.81 1.86 -2.10
CA PRO A 143 12.05 2.24 -3.27
C PRO A 143 12.86 2.32 -4.57
N ALA A 144 14.14 2.66 -4.54
CA ALA A 144 14.98 2.71 -5.74
C ALA A 144 15.22 1.31 -6.30
N SER A 145 15.47 0.34 -5.42
CA SER A 145 15.61 -1.07 -5.82
C SER A 145 14.29 -1.65 -6.31
N ILE A 146 13.20 -1.45 -5.56
CA ILE A 146 11.89 -2.02 -5.92
C ILE A 146 11.26 -1.32 -7.13
N GLY A 147 11.59 -0.05 -7.38
CA GLY A 147 11.21 0.67 -8.61
C GLY A 147 11.81 0.08 -9.89
N ARG A 148 12.78 -0.83 -9.79
CA ARG A 148 13.41 -1.52 -10.93
C ARG A 148 12.92 -2.95 -11.14
N VAL A 149 12.55 -3.65 -10.06
CA VAL A 149 12.38 -5.11 -10.09
C VAL A 149 10.96 -5.58 -9.74
N CYS A 150 10.05 -4.67 -9.40
CA CYS A 150 8.70 -5.03 -8.97
C CYS A 150 7.87 -5.57 -10.14
N PRO A 151 7.14 -6.69 -9.98
CA PRO A 151 6.16 -7.17 -10.98
C PRO A 151 4.85 -6.36 -10.96
N HIS A 152 4.89 -5.14 -10.43
CA HIS A 152 3.83 -4.11 -10.51
C HIS A 152 2.35 -4.61 -10.44
N PRO A 153 1.93 -5.37 -9.40
CA PRO A 153 0.53 -5.78 -9.27
C PRO A 153 -0.43 -4.58 -9.19
N CYS A 154 0.06 -3.43 -8.71
CA CYS A 154 -0.64 -2.16 -8.72
C CYS A 154 -1.02 -1.66 -10.13
N GLU A 155 -0.21 -1.95 -11.15
CA GLU A 155 -0.48 -1.61 -12.55
C GLU A 155 -1.47 -2.59 -13.18
N THR A 156 -1.39 -3.87 -12.81
CA THR A 156 -2.41 -4.89 -13.14
C THR A 156 -3.79 -4.53 -12.58
N ALA A 157 -3.84 -3.84 -11.43
CA ALA A 157 -5.07 -3.37 -10.83
C ALA A 157 -5.55 -2.01 -11.36
N CYS A 158 -4.75 -1.32 -12.17
CA CYS A 158 -4.99 0.06 -12.56
C CYS A 158 -6.24 0.18 -13.44
N ARG A 159 -7.19 1.02 -13.04
CA ARG A 159 -8.44 1.26 -13.80
C ARG A 159 -8.25 2.07 -15.08
N ARG A 160 -7.10 2.75 -15.24
CA ARG A 160 -6.74 3.40 -16.52
C ARG A 160 -6.76 2.39 -17.67
N LYS A 161 -6.54 1.09 -17.39
CA LYS A 161 -6.64 0.00 -18.36
C LYS A 161 -7.97 -0.13 -19.08
N ALA A 162 -9.06 0.36 -18.48
CA ALA A 162 -10.35 0.38 -19.15
C ALA A 162 -10.38 1.40 -20.30
N LEU A 163 -9.59 2.48 -20.21
CA LEU A 163 -9.47 3.51 -21.24
C LEU A 163 -8.35 3.20 -22.23
N GLU A 164 -7.20 2.72 -21.73
CA GLU A 164 -5.95 2.57 -22.47
C GLU A 164 -4.92 1.71 -21.71
N GLU A 165 -3.63 2.04 -21.70
CA GLU A 165 -2.61 1.39 -20.89
C GLU A 165 -2.59 1.88 -19.42
N PRO A 166 -2.08 1.08 -18.46
CA PRO A 166 -1.98 1.52 -17.06
C PRO A 166 -1.01 2.71 -16.90
N VAL A 167 -1.10 3.37 -15.75
CA VAL A 167 -0.08 4.33 -15.31
C VAL A 167 1.21 3.57 -14.98
N SER A 168 2.37 4.09 -15.36
CA SER A 168 3.72 3.55 -15.08
C SER A 168 4.14 3.74 -13.62
N ILE A 169 3.34 3.23 -12.68
CA ILE A 169 3.51 3.37 -11.23
C ILE A 169 4.91 2.91 -10.77
N MET A 170 5.44 1.82 -11.31
CA MET A 170 6.77 1.32 -10.99
C MET A 170 7.87 2.31 -11.40
N GLN A 171 7.81 2.84 -12.64
CA GLN A 171 8.81 3.79 -13.14
C GLN A 171 8.69 5.14 -12.43
N LEU A 172 7.49 5.58 -12.07
CA LEU A 172 7.27 6.77 -11.25
C LEU A 172 7.83 6.62 -9.84
N LYS A 173 7.73 5.43 -9.24
CA LYS A 173 8.38 5.12 -7.95
C LYS A 173 9.90 5.18 -8.06
N ARG A 174 10.48 4.59 -9.12
CA ARG A 174 11.92 4.69 -9.41
C ARG A 174 12.34 6.14 -9.56
N PHE A 175 11.59 6.92 -10.35
CA PHE A 175 11.86 8.34 -10.58
C PHE A 175 11.94 9.13 -9.26
N ALA A 176 10.93 9.00 -8.40
CA ALA A 176 10.91 9.70 -7.11
C ALA A 176 12.11 9.31 -6.22
N ALA A 177 12.43 8.02 -6.14
CA ALA A 177 13.53 7.53 -5.33
C ALA A 177 14.91 7.99 -5.85
N ASP A 178 15.16 7.83 -7.15
CA ASP A 178 16.44 8.19 -7.77
C ASP A 178 16.66 9.72 -7.79
N THR A 179 15.59 10.50 -8.02
CA THR A 179 15.64 11.97 -7.95
C THR A 179 15.96 12.44 -6.54
N SER A 180 15.34 11.83 -5.51
CA SER A 180 15.63 12.13 -4.11
C SER A 180 17.08 11.81 -3.73
N ILE A 181 17.59 10.65 -4.16
CA ILE A 181 19.01 10.29 -3.98
C ILE A 181 19.92 11.35 -4.63
N ALA A 182 19.63 11.75 -5.88
CA ALA A 182 20.43 12.72 -6.61
C ALA A 182 20.42 14.10 -5.92
N ASN A 183 19.25 14.57 -5.49
CA ASN A 183 19.09 15.87 -4.80
C ASN A 183 19.76 15.89 -3.42
N ASN A 184 19.86 14.73 -2.76
CA ASN A 184 20.48 14.59 -1.44
C ASN A 184 21.96 14.15 -1.52
N GLY A 185 22.67 14.56 -2.58
CA GLY A 185 24.12 14.33 -2.72
C GLY A 185 24.51 12.85 -2.82
N GLY A 186 23.64 12.02 -3.39
CA GLY A 186 23.85 10.57 -3.55
C GLY A 186 23.41 9.73 -2.35
N LYS A 187 22.72 10.31 -1.37
CA LYS A 187 22.26 9.59 -0.16
C LYS A 187 20.76 9.35 -0.19
N ALA A 188 20.33 8.13 0.08
CA ALA A 188 18.90 7.84 0.24
C ALA A 188 18.33 8.50 1.52
N TYR A 189 17.09 8.98 1.42
CA TYR A 189 16.33 9.45 2.57
C TYR A 189 16.15 8.34 3.62
N ALA A 190 16.33 8.72 4.89
CA ALA A 190 16.03 7.90 6.06
C ALA A 190 15.17 8.73 7.05
N PRO A 191 14.16 8.11 7.68
CA PRO A 191 13.30 8.80 8.63
C PRO A 191 14.03 9.03 9.95
N ALA A 192 13.48 9.93 10.76
CA ALA A 192 13.93 10.13 12.13
C ALA A 192 13.72 8.86 12.98
N VAL A 193 14.68 8.59 13.86
CA VAL A 193 14.59 7.50 14.85
C VAL A 193 13.93 8.02 16.11
N ALA A 194 12.92 7.30 16.62
CA ALA A 194 12.28 7.60 17.90
C ALA A 194 13.24 7.42 19.08
N VAL A 195 12.82 7.87 20.27
CA VAL A 195 13.59 7.71 21.51
C VAL A 195 13.92 6.24 21.75
N GLU A 196 15.16 5.97 22.17
CA GLU A 196 15.64 4.62 22.47
C GLU A 196 14.72 3.90 23.46
N THR A 197 14.26 2.71 23.10
CA THR A 197 13.38 1.88 23.92
C THR A 197 14.14 1.05 24.95
N GLY A 198 15.46 0.91 24.78
CA GLY A 198 16.32 0.00 25.54
C GLY A 198 16.15 -1.48 25.18
N LYS A 199 15.37 -1.80 24.14
CA LYS A 199 15.08 -3.17 23.69
C LYS A 199 15.99 -3.58 22.53
N LYS A 200 16.50 -4.81 22.60
CA LYS A 200 17.43 -5.39 21.62
C LYS A 200 16.74 -6.41 20.73
N VAL A 201 17.01 -6.33 19.43
CA VAL A 201 16.46 -7.25 18.43
C VAL A 201 17.56 -7.79 17.53
N ALA A 202 17.61 -9.12 17.39
CA ALA A 202 18.41 -9.79 16.38
C ALA A 202 17.56 -10.14 15.15
N VAL A 203 18.05 -9.80 13.96
CA VAL A 203 17.44 -10.16 12.68
C VAL A 203 18.38 -11.09 11.93
N ILE A 204 17.90 -12.27 11.55
CA ILE A 204 18.71 -13.28 10.86
C ILE A 204 18.32 -13.31 9.39
N GLY A 205 19.23 -12.85 8.53
CA GLY A 205 19.04 -12.64 7.10
C GLY A 205 18.90 -11.16 6.75
N GLY A 206 19.82 -10.65 5.94
CA GLY A 206 19.89 -9.29 5.41
C GLY A 206 19.26 -9.13 4.04
N GLY A 207 18.22 -9.92 3.72
CA GLY A 207 17.42 -9.74 2.52
C GLY A 207 16.38 -8.62 2.64
N PRO A 208 15.47 -8.47 1.66
CA PRO A 208 14.41 -7.44 1.68
C PRO A 208 13.57 -7.45 2.95
N ALA A 209 13.21 -8.64 3.45
CA ALA A 209 12.46 -8.79 4.68
C ALA A 209 13.25 -8.29 5.90
N GLY A 210 14.47 -8.80 6.10
CA GLY A 210 15.28 -8.42 7.27
C GLY A 210 15.70 -6.96 7.28
N LEU A 211 16.14 -6.41 6.14
CA LEU A 211 16.45 -4.98 6.00
C LEU A 211 15.24 -4.10 6.31
N SER A 212 14.06 -4.48 5.82
CA SER A 212 12.84 -3.71 6.05
C SER A 212 12.36 -3.80 7.49
N ALA A 213 12.41 -4.99 8.10
CA ALA A 213 12.06 -5.15 9.51
C ALA A 213 13.00 -4.34 10.40
N ALA A 214 14.30 -4.37 10.12
CA ALA A 214 15.29 -3.58 10.84
C ALA A 214 15.04 -2.07 10.69
N TYR A 215 14.74 -1.59 9.47
CA TYR A 215 14.35 -0.20 9.23
C TYR A 215 13.16 0.23 10.10
N PHE A 216 12.08 -0.54 10.11
CA PHE A 216 10.87 -0.19 10.87
C PHE A 216 11.08 -0.30 12.39
N LEU A 217 11.78 -1.32 12.86
CA LEU A 217 12.10 -1.48 14.28
C LEU A 217 13.05 -0.38 14.77
N ARG A 218 14.05 -0.02 13.97
CA ARG A 218 14.98 1.05 14.29
C ARG A 218 14.29 2.41 14.32
N ALA A 219 13.40 2.69 13.37
CA ALA A 219 12.58 3.90 13.39
C ALA A 219 11.73 4.04 14.68
N LYS A 220 11.38 2.92 15.32
CA LYS A 220 10.68 2.87 16.62
C LYS A 220 11.61 2.96 17.85
N GLY A 221 12.92 3.10 17.67
CA GLY A 221 13.89 3.30 18.75
C GLY A 221 14.47 2.02 19.33
N HIS A 222 14.32 0.86 18.67
CA HIS A 222 14.95 -0.39 19.13
C HIS A 222 16.42 -0.48 18.68
N ASP A 223 17.27 -1.19 19.44
CA ASP A 223 18.65 -1.54 19.04
C ASP A 223 18.59 -2.82 18.19
N VAL A 224 18.96 -2.70 16.91
CA VAL A 224 18.78 -3.79 15.93
C VAL A 224 20.11 -4.21 15.35
N THR A 225 20.38 -5.52 15.36
CA THR A 225 21.52 -6.13 14.66
C THR A 225 21.05 -7.15 13.65
N ILE A 226 21.51 -7.02 12.41
CA ILE A 226 21.26 -7.98 11.32
C ILE A 226 22.48 -8.90 11.17
N TYR A 227 22.25 -10.20 11.11
CA TYR A 227 23.25 -11.23 10.84
C TYR A 227 22.97 -11.87 9.47
N ASP A 228 23.94 -11.88 8.57
CA ASP A 228 23.80 -12.49 7.24
C ASP A 228 25.01 -13.38 6.92
N LYS A 229 24.73 -14.53 6.28
CA LYS A 229 25.75 -15.50 5.86
C LYS A 229 26.60 -15.01 4.68
N MET A 230 26.08 -14.08 3.90
CA MET A 230 26.70 -13.59 2.67
C MET A 230 27.66 -12.43 2.97
N PRO A 231 28.59 -12.12 2.05
CA PRO A 231 29.56 -11.04 2.26
C PRO A 231 28.99 -9.63 2.36
N LYS A 232 27.80 -9.38 1.77
CA LYS A 232 27.10 -8.10 1.81
C LYS A 232 25.59 -8.31 1.95
N MET A 233 24.93 -7.39 2.66
CA MET A 233 23.46 -7.36 2.79
C MET A 233 22.78 -7.15 1.43
N GLY A 234 21.52 -7.57 1.32
CA GLY A 234 20.67 -7.39 0.15
C GLY A 234 19.94 -8.67 -0.28
N GLY A 235 20.37 -9.84 0.20
CA GLY A 235 19.76 -11.13 -0.11
C GLY A 235 19.52 -11.33 -1.62
N MET A 236 18.33 -11.78 -2.02
CA MET A 236 18.03 -12.02 -3.44
C MET A 236 18.07 -10.76 -4.31
N LEU A 237 17.92 -9.55 -3.77
CA LEU A 237 18.12 -8.32 -4.56
C LEU A 237 19.59 -8.17 -5.01
N ARG A 238 20.53 -8.63 -4.19
CA ARG A 238 21.96 -8.62 -4.53
C ARG A 238 22.37 -9.85 -5.32
N TYR A 239 21.99 -11.03 -4.83
CA TYR A 239 22.58 -12.29 -5.28
C TYR A 239 21.70 -13.07 -6.27
N GLY A 240 20.42 -12.69 -6.43
CA GLY A 240 19.52 -13.31 -7.40
C GLY A 240 19.29 -12.43 -8.62
N ILE A 241 19.05 -11.14 -8.42
CA ILE A 241 18.75 -10.22 -9.51
C ILE A 241 20.04 -9.75 -10.19
N PRO A 242 20.17 -9.84 -11.53
CA PRO A 242 21.37 -9.40 -12.24
C PRO A 242 21.65 -7.90 -12.12
N GLU A 243 22.93 -7.52 -12.31
CA GLU A 243 23.40 -6.13 -12.24
C GLU A 243 22.71 -5.20 -13.26
N TYR A 244 22.39 -5.72 -14.47
CA TYR A 244 21.72 -4.92 -15.50
C TYR A 244 20.25 -4.56 -15.18
N ARG A 245 19.60 -5.31 -14.26
CA ARG A 245 18.24 -4.99 -13.78
C ARG A 245 18.26 -4.18 -12.50
N LEU A 246 19.18 -4.53 -11.59
CA LEU A 246 19.34 -3.83 -10.32
C LEU A 246 20.82 -3.60 -10.04
N PRO A 247 21.34 -2.40 -10.35
CA PRO A 247 22.71 -2.04 -10.04
C PRO A 247 22.99 -2.13 -8.55
N LYS A 248 24.07 -2.83 -8.16
CA LYS A 248 24.36 -3.05 -6.73
C LYS A 248 24.74 -1.77 -6.01
N ALA A 249 25.27 -0.79 -6.73
CA ALA A 249 25.53 0.54 -6.19
C ALA A 249 24.25 1.24 -5.71
N VAL A 250 23.12 1.09 -6.42
CA VAL A 250 21.83 1.67 -6.00
C VAL A 250 21.34 0.98 -4.72
N LEU A 251 21.45 -0.35 -4.66
CA LEU A 251 21.11 -1.11 -3.47
C LEU A 251 22.00 -0.75 -2.27
N ASP A 252 23.30 -0.54 -2.50
CA ASP A 252 24.25 -0.11 -1.47
C ASP A 252 23.83 1.22 -0.85
N ILE A 253 23.44 2.22 -1.65
CA ILE A 253 22.95 3.53 -1.15
C ILE A 253 21.74 3.38 -0.21
N GLU A 254 20.80 2.48 -0.53
CA GLU A 254 19.62 2.26 0.31
C GLU A 254 19.94 1.50 1.60
N ILE A 255 20.88 0.55 1.55
CA ILE A 255 21.36 -0.19 2.71
C ILE A 255 22.15 0.72 3.65
N GLU A 256 23.02 1.58 3.10
CA GLU A 256 23.78 2.59 3.85
C GLU A 256 22.85 3.57 4.59
N ALA A 257 21.69 3.91 4.01
CA ALA A 257 20.70 4.72 4.71
C ALA A 257 20.09 3.99 5.92
N ILE A 258 19.89 2.67 5.84
CA ILE A 258 19.41 1.84 6.97
C ILE A 258 20.52 1.72 8.04
N GLU A 259 21.77 1.49 7.62
CA GLU A 259 22.93 1.47 8.51
C GLU A 259 23.10 2.83 9.21
N GLY A 260 22.94 3.94 8.49
CA GLY A 260 22.99 5.30 8.99
C GLY A 260 21.93 5.65 10.04
N MET A 261 20.84 4.88 10.13
CA MET A 261 19.88 4.97 11.25
C MET A 261 20.41 4.36 12.56
N GLY A 262 21.54 3.65 12.52
CA GLY A 262 22.15 2.95 13.66
C GLY A 262 21.88 1.44 13.68
N VAL A 263 21.41 0.85 12.59
CA VAL A 263 21.27 -0.60 12.47
C VAL A 263 22.66 -1.23 12.29
N LYS A 264 23.01 -2.20 13.14
CA LYS A 264 24.27 -2.93 13.03
C LYS A 264 24.15 -4.05 12.02
N MET A 265 25.15 -4.23 11.16
CA MET A 265 25.15 -5.25 10.11
C MET A 265 26.38 -6.15 10.24
N VAL A 266 26.14 -7.45 10.45
CA VAL A 266 27.18 -8.47 10.62
C VAL A 266 27.09 -9.46 9.45
N ASN A 267 28.03 -9.36 8.51
CA ASN A 267 28.11 -10.22 7.32
C ASN A 267 29.02 -11.43 7.55
N ASN A 268 28.97 -12.40 6.63
CA ASN A 268 29.77 -13.64 6.66
C ASN A 268 29.52 -14.52 7.90
N VAL A 269 28.33 -14.47 8.47
CA VAL A 269 27.96 -15.27 9.64
C VAL A 269 26.77 -16.15 9.32
N LEU A 270 27.01 -17.46 9.20
CA LEU A 270 25.95 -18.45 9.11
C LEU A 270 25.45 -18.76 10.52
N THR A 271 24.18 -18.50 10.78
CA THR A 271 23.55 -18.86 12.05
C THR A 271 23.27 -20.36 12.11
N ASP A 272 24.04 -21.06 12.94
CA ASP A 272 23.77 -22.44 13.33
C ASP A 272 22.87 -22.52 14.58
N ALA A 273 22.59 -23.73 15.05
CA ALA A 273 21.71 -23.95 16.19
C ALA A 273 22.25 -23.34 17.49
N GLU A 274 23.55 -23.36 17.71
CA GLU A 274 24.16 -22.78 18.92
C GLU A 274 24.06 -21.26 18.90
N MET A 275 24.43 -20.64 17.78
CA MET A 275 24.31 -19.20 17.58
C MET A 275 22.84 -18.76 17.70
N PHE A 276 21.90 -19.50 17.12
CA PHE A 276 20.47 -19.17 17.23
C PHE A 276 20.01 -19.13 18.69
N GLU A 277 20.36 -20.13 19.49
CA GLU A 277 20.03 -20.16 20.92
C GLU A 277 20.74 -19.04 21.72
N ASN A 278 21.95 -18.67 21.34
CA ASN A 278 22.65 -17.53 21.96
C ASN A 278 21.97 -16.20 21.63
N LEU A 279 21.59 -15.98 20.35
CA LEU A 279 20.84 -14.79 19.94
C LEU A 279 19.51 -14.66 20.70
N ARG A 280 18.81 -15.76 20.95
CA ARG A 280 17.58 -15.77 21.75
C ARG A 280 17.79 -15.39 23.21
N LYS A 281 18.95 -15.72 23.81
CA LYS A 281 19.27 -15.36 25.20
C LYS A 281 19.74 -13.92 25.34
N GLU A 282 20.41 -13.38 24.33
CA GLU A 282 21.03 -12.05 24.38
C GLU A 282 20.11 -10.91 23.94
N ASN A 283 19.01 -11.21 23.26
CA ASN A 283 18.08 -10.24 22.69
C ASN A 283 16.67 -10.41 23.26
N ASP A 284 15.91 -9.31 23.34
CA ASP A 284 14.52 -9.34 23.78
C ASP A 284 13.58 -9.99 22.74
N ALA A 285 13.96 -9.95 21.46
CA ALA A 285 13.27 -10.64 20.37
C ALA A 285 14.21 -11.04 19.22
N VAL A 286 13.84 -12.07 18.46
CA VAL A 286 14.56 -12.54 17.28
C VAL A 286 13.62 -12.64 16.09
N LEU A 287 14.06 -12.18 14.92
CA LEU A 287 13.36 -12.34 13.65
C LEU A 287 14.15 -13.24 12.69
N ILE A 288 13.51 -14.28 12.18
CA ILE A 288 14.07 -15.18 11.16
C ILE A 288 13.56 -14.71 9.78
N ALA A 289 14.48 -14.25 8.94
CA ALA A 289 14.23 -13.70 7.60
C ALA A 289 15.23 -14.24 6.55
N ILE A 290 15.62 -15.51 6.69
CA ILE A 290 16.70 -16.14 5.90
C ILE A 290 16.33 -16.39 4.43
N GLY A 291 15.05 -16.37 4.07
CA GLY A 291 14.56 -16.61 2.71
C GLY A 291 14.79 -18.04 2.16
N ALA A 292 14.56 -18.24 0.86
CA ALA A 292 14.68 -19.53 0.19
C ALA A 292 15.92 -19.59 -0.72
N TRP A 293 17.02 -20.17 -0.22
CA TRP A 293 18.33 -20.17 -0.90
C TRP A 293 18.71 -21.47 -1.60
N THR A 294 17.82 -22.46 -1.64
CA THR A 294 18.13 -23.79 -2.18
C THR A 294 17.37 -24.04 -3.48
N SER A 295 18.09 -24.21 -4.58
CA SER A 295 17.52 -24.57 -5.88
C SER A 295 16.74 -25.88 -5.79
N SER A 296 15.53 -25.91 -6.38
CA SER A 296 14.75 -27.14 -6.45
C SER A 296 15.35 -28.13 -7.46
N LYS A 297 15.40 -29.41 -7.09
CA LYS A 297 15.86 -30.50 -7.98
C LYS A 297 14.78 -30.91 -8.98
N MET A 298 15.19 -31.33 -10.19
CA MET A 298 14.28 -31.86 -11.22
C MET A 298 13.87 -33.31 -10.93
N ARG A 299 14.72 -34.05 -10.20
CA ARG A 299 14.57 -35.47 -9.86
C ARG A 299 14.56 -36.36 -11.10
N ILE A 300 15.47 -36.07 -12.03
CA ILE A 300 15.69 -36.84 -13.25
C ILE A 300 17.13 -37.37 -13.32
N PRO A 301 17.39 -38.46 -14.06
CA PRO A 301 18.76 -38.94 -14.27
C PRO A 301 19.64 -37.85 -14.89
N GLY A 302 20.89 -37.78 -14.42
CA GLY A 302 21.91 -36.83 -14.91
C GLY A 302 21.86 -35.43 -14.28
N GLU A 303 20.97 -35.14 -13.33
CA GLU A 303 20.87 -33.81 -12.72
C GLU A 303 22.07 -33.39 -11.84
N ASP A 304 22.93 -34.34 -11.46
CA ASP A 304 24.15 -34.08 -10.68
C ASP A 304 25.43 -34.14 -11.56
N LEU A 305 25.30 -34.14 -12.90
CA LEU A 305 26.44 -34.11 -13.84
C LEU A 305 27.20 -32.76 -13.78
N GLU A 306 28.49 -32.78 -14.13
CA GLU A 306 29.27 -31.56 -14.28
C GLU A 306 28.68 -30.70 -15.41
N GLY A 307 28.46 -29.41 -15.13
CA GLY A 307 27.82 -28.47 -16.05
C GLY A 307 26.31 -28.29 -15.82
N VAL A 308 25.72 -29.00 -14.84
CA VAL A 308 24.37 -28.73 -14.34
C VAL A 308 24.44 -27.77 -13.14
N TYR A 309 23.69 -26.68 -13.22
CA TYR A 309 23.64 -25.64 -12.18
C TYR A 309 22.21 -25.42 -11.69
N GLY A 310 22.06 -25.05 -10.42
CA GLY A 310 20.83 -24.45 -9.92
C GLY A 310 20.69 -23.01 -10.42
N GLY A 311 19.46 -22.56 -10.73
CA GLY A 311 19.24 -21.23 -11.29
C GLY A 311 19.71 -20.08 -10.39
N ILE A 312 19.43 -20.16 -9.09
CA ILE A 312 19.92 -19.16 -8.13
C ILE A 312 21.41 -19.32 -7.82
N ASP A 313 21.94 -20.53 -7.89
CA ASP A 313 23.37 -20.78 -7.67
C ASP A 313 24.18 -20.15 -8.81
N PHE A 314 23.72 -20.32 -10.05
CA PHE A 314 24.26 -19.68 -11.24
C PHE A 314 24.28 -18.15 -11.13
N LEU A 315 23.13 -17.55 -10.81
CA LEU A 315 23.00 -16.09 -10.69
C LEU A 315 23.83 -15.55 -9.52
N ARG A 316 23.90 -16.28 -8.40
CA ARG A 316 24.74 -15.92 -7.24
C ARG A 316 26.21 -15.90 -7.60
N SER A 317 26.70 -16.92 -8.32
CA SER A 317 28.09 -16.97 -8.77
C SER A 317 28.44 -15.78 -9.68
N ILE A 318 27.56 -15.42 -10.62
CA ILE A 318 27.73 -14.21 -11.44
C ILE A 318 27.79 -12.95 -10.57
N ALA A 319 26.87 -12.81 -9.61
CA ALA A 319 26.83 -11.66 -8.71
C ALA A 319 28.08 -11.55 -7.80
N LEU A 320 28.72 -12.67 -7.49
CA LEU A 320 29.98 -12.73 -6.73
C LEU A 320 31.22 -12.51 -7.62
N GLY A 321 31.06 -12.40 -8.94
CA GLY A 321 32.18 -12.29 -9.89
C GLY A 321 32.94 -13.60 -10.06
N GLU A 322 32.31 -14.74 -9.74
CA GLU A 322 32.90 -16.06 -9.95
C GLU A 322 32.87 -16.42 -11.44
N THR A 323 33.97 -16.97 -11.95
CA THR A 323 34.03 -17.53 -13.29
C THR A 323 33.40 -18.92 -13.30
N LEU A 324 32.25 -19.05 -13.98
CA LEU A 324 31.63 -20.36 -14.22
C LEU A 324 32.10 -20.93 -15.57
N PRO A 325 32.45 -22.22 -15.66
CA PRO A 325 32.77 -22.88 -16.92
C PRO A 325 31.46 -23.11 -17.71
N LEU A 326 31.02 -22.06 -18.40
CA LEU A 326 29.94 -22.13 -19.37
C LEU A 326 30.51 -22.44 -20.76
N GLY A 327 29.89 -23.41 -21.43
CA GLY A 327 30.10 -23.71 -22.83
C GLY A 327 29.31 -22.76 -23.73
N LYS A 328 29.17 -23.16 -25.00
CA LYS A 328 28.54 -22.35 -26.03
C LYS A 328 27.03 -22.53 -26.10
N LYS A 329 26.52 -23.70 -25.71
CA LYS A 329 25.09 -24.04 -25.76
C LYS A 329 24.54 -24.28 -24.35
N VAL A 330 23.56 -23.48 -23.93
CA VAL A 330 23.02 -23.52 -22.57
C VAL A 330 21.52 -23.80 -22.60
N ALA A 331 21.04 -24.78 -21.86
CA ALA A 331 19.61 -24.96 -21.60
C ALA A 331 19.23 -24.43 -20.22
N VAL A 332 18.22 -23.57 -20.16
CA VAL A 332 17.59 -23.11 -18.91
C VAL A 332 16.22 -23.74 -18.80
N VAL A 333 15.98 -24.49 -17.73
CA VAL A 333 14.72 -25.20 -17.48
C VAL A 333 13.86 -24.36 -16.53
N GLY A 334 12.72 -23.87 -17.02
CA GLY A 334 11.80 -23.03 -16.24
C GLY A 334 11.20 -21.89 -17.06
N GLY A 335 10.18 -21.22 -16.51
CA GLY A 335 9.49 -20.12 -17.19
C GLY A 335 9.22 -18.89 -16.33
N GLY A 336 9.81 -18.81 -15.13
CA GLY A 336 9.67 -17.66 -14.23
C GLY A 336 10.78 -16.63 -14.42
N ASN A 337 10.72 -15.53 -13.65
CA ASN A 337 11.71 -14.44 -13.74
C ASN A 337 13.16 -14.94 -13.51
N THR A 338 13.39 -15.87 -12.58
CA THR A 338 14.72 -16.49 -12.40
C THR A 338 15.23 -17.18 -13.67
N ALA A 339 14.34 -17.79 -14.46
CA ALA A 339 14.74 -18.41 -15.72
C ALA A 339 15.12 -17.35 -16.76
N MET A 340 14.36 -16.25 -16.87
CA MET A 340 14.67 -15.15 -17.79
C MET A 340 15.98 -14.46 -17.40
N ASP A 341 16.17 -14.17 -16.11
CA ASP A 341 17.41 -13.62 -15.56
C ASP A 341 18.62 -14.51 -15.88
N ALA A 342 18.48 -15.83 -15.70
CA ALA A 342 19.53 -16.80 -16.00
C ALA A 342 19.85 -16.86 -17.51
N CYS A 343 18.83 -16.84 -18.38
CA CYS A 343 19.03 -16.85 -19.83
C CYS A 343 19.79 -15.62 -20.30
N ARG A 344 19.30 -14.44 -19.93
CA ARG A 344 19.88 -13.15 -20.30
C ARG A 344 21.29 -12.96 -19.74
N SER A 345 21.54 -13.51 -18.55
CA SER A 345 22.88 -13.52 -17.96
C SER A 345 23.81 -14.50 -18.69
N ALA A 346 23.33 -15.68 -19.10
CA ALA A 346 24.10 -16.64 -19.89
C ALA A 346 24.55 -16.06 -21.24
N VAL A 347 23.69 -15.30 -21.91
CA VAL A 347 24.05 -14.56 -23.14
C VAL A 347 25.21 -13.60 -22.87
N ARG A 348 25.14 -12.81 -21.80
CA ARG A 348 26.15 -11.79 -21.45
C ARG A 348 27.51 -12.34 -21.06
N VAL A 349 27.55 -13.56 -20.53
CA VAL A 349 28.81 -14.23 -20.18
C VAL A 349 29.40 -15.06 -21.32
N GLY A 350 28.80 -15.00 -22.52
CA GLY A 350 29.40 -15.49 -23.76
C GLY A 350 28.87 -16.82 -24.30
N ALA A 351 27.67 -17.24 -23.90
CA ALA A 351 26.96 -18.34 -24.55
C ALA A 351 26.52 -17.92 -25.97
N ASP A 352 26.71 -18.80 -26.95
CA ASP A 352 26.35 -18.54 -28.36
C ASP A 352 24.87 -18.90 -28.62
N GLU A 353 24.36 -19.96 -27.99
CA GLU A 353 22.95 -20.38 -28.06
C GLU A 353 22.39 -20.64 -26.67
N VAL A 354 21.31 -19.95 -26.31
CA VAL A 354 20.62 -20.12 -25.02
C VAL A 354 19.19 -20.56 -25.26
N TYR A 355 18.80 -21.70 -24.68
CA TYR A 355 17.49 -22.29 -24.81
C TYR A 355 16.68 -22.14 -23.53
N VAL A 356 15.43 -21.73 -23.63
CA VAL A 356 14.44 -21.87 -22.54
C VAL A 356 13.64 -23.14 -22.80
N ILE A 357 13.71 -24.11 -21.90
CA ILE A 357 12.89 -25.31 -21.95
C ILE A 357 11.73 -25.14 -20.98
N TYR A 358 10.51 -25.01 -21.52
CA TYR A 358 9.32 -24.79 -20.73
C TYR A 358 8.21 -25.78 -21.09
N ARG A 359 7.64 -26.42 -20.05
CA ARG A 359 6.65 -27.48 -20.20
C ARG A 359 5.26 -27.02 -20.66
N ARG A 360 4.98 -25.72 -20.66
CA ARG A 360 3.71 -25.13 -21.13
C ARG A 360 3.96 -24.17 -22.29
N THR A 361 2.96 -23.40 -22.70
CA THR A 361 3.10 -22.39 -23.76
C THR A 361 3.55 -21.04 -23.19
N ARG A 362 3.74 -20.06 -24.08
CA ARG A 362 4.09 -18.67 -23.73
C ARG A 362 3.06 -18.07 -22.76
N ASP A 363 1.78 -18.33 -22.96
CA ASP A 363 0.69 -17.69 -22.21
C ASP A 363 0.63 -18.14 -20.75
N GLU A 364 1.12 -19.35 -20.44
CA GLU A 364 1.21 -19.83 -19.05
C GLU A 364 2.56 -19.53 -18.38
N MET A 365 3.47 -18.78 -19.02
CA MET A 365 4.73 -18.40 -18.39
C MET A 365 4.48 -17.48 -17.18
N PRO A 366 5.04 -17.79 -16.00
CA PRO A 366 4.93 -16.92 -14.83
C PRO A 366 5.86 -15.69 -14.86
N ALA A 367 6.79 -15.60 -15.82
CA ALA A 367 7.61 -14.40 -15.98
C ALA A 367 6.79 -13.21 -16.52
N GLU A 368 7.24 -12.00 -16.21
CA GLU A 368 6.62 -10.80 -16.79
C GLU A 368 6.78 -10.78 -18.30
N LYS A 369 5.75 -10.32 -19.03
CA LYS A 369 5.75 -10.32 -20.50
C LYS A 369 6.96 -9.60 -21.09
N VAL A 370 7.31 -8.46 -20.49
CA VAL A 370 8.49 -7.67 -20.89
C VAL A 370 9.78 -8.48 -20.76
N GLU A 371 9.95 -9.27 -19.69
CA GLU A 371 11.17 -10.08 -19.51
C GLU A 371 11.27 -11.22 -20.54
N ILE A 372 10.12 -11.73 -21.02
CA ILE A 372 10.06 -12.75 -22.09
C ILE A 372 10.44 -12.12 -23.43
N GLU A 373 9.84 -10.97 -23.75
CA GLU A 373 10.10 -10.22 -24.99
C GLU A 373 11.57 -9.77 -25.06
N GLU A 374 12.11 -9.20 -23.98
CA GLU A 374 13.48 -8.74 -23.93
C GLU A 374 14.51 -9.88 -24.05
N ALA A 375 14.22 -11.06 -23.49
CA ALA A 375 15.05 -12.25 -23.66
C ALA A 375 15.02 -12.77 -25.12
N GLU A 376 13.86 -12.76 -25.76
CA GLU A 376 13.70 -13.11 -27.18
C GLU A 376 14.50 -12.16 -28.09
N GLU A 377 14.42 -10.84 -27.85
CA GLU A 377 15.23 -9.83 -28.52
C GLU A 377 16.74 -10.05 -28.33
N GLU A 378 17.13 -10.54 -27.14
CA GLU A 378 18.50 -10.92 -26.82
C GLU A 378 18.95 -12.26 -27.44
N GLY A 379 18.09 -12.92 -28.24
CA GLY A 379 18.43 -14.13 -29.00
C GLY A 379 18.17 -15.44 -28.27
N VAL A 380 17.42 -15.41 -27.16
CA VAL A 380 17.04 -16.62 -26.42
C VAL A 380 16.00 -17.43 -27.21
N ILE A 381 16.25 -18.73 -27.35
CA ILE A 381 15.44 -19.66 -28.14
C ILE A 381 14.45 -20.39 -27.23
N TYR A 382 13.15 -20.20 -27.45
CA TYR A 382 12.12 -20.86 -26.66
C TYR A 382 11.75 -22.25 -27.20
N LYS A 383 11.81 -23.25 -26.31
CA LYS A 383 11.32 -24.62 -26.51
C LYS A 383 10.11 -24.83 -25.61
N PHE A 384 8.96 -24.34 -26.06
CA PHE A 384 7.66 -24.55 -25.41
C PHE A 384 7.18 -25.99 -25.53
N LEU A 385 6.28 -26.37 -24.63
CA LEU A 385 5.71 -27.72 -24.57
C LEU A 385 6.79 -28.80 -24.53
N CYS A 386 7.88 -28.53 -23.80
CA CYS A 386 9.00 -29.45 -23.61
C CYS A 386 9.27 -29.61 -22.11
N ASN A 387 9.32 -30.85 -21.63
CA ASN A 387 9.66 -31.16 -20.24
C ASN A 387 10.87 -32.09 -20.18
N PRO A 388 11.98 -31.71 -19.52
CA PRO A 388 13.14 -32.59 -19.37
C PRO A 388 12.79 -33.91 -18.68
N VAL A 389 13.34 -35.00 -19.20
CA VAL A 389 13.19 -36.35 -18.61
C VAL A 389 14.52 -37.00 -18.25
N GLU A 390 15.62 -36.55 -18.87
CA GLU A 390 16.98 -37.06 -18.64
C GLU A 390 18.00 -36.03 -19.12
N ILE A 391 19.08 -35.85 -18.37
CA ILE A 391 20.27 -35.11 -18.82
C ILE A 391 21.33 -36.14 -19.21
N LEU A 392 21.78 -36.05 -20.46
CA LEU A 392 22.77 -36.94 -21.03
C LEU A 392 24.16 -36.36 -20.81
N GLY A 393 25.13 -37.24 -20.58
CA GLY A 393 26.52 -36.85 -20.38
C GLY A 393 27.51 -37.90 -20.85
N ALA A 394 28.72 -37.44 -21.14
CA ALA A 394 29.91 -38.25 -21.43
C ALA A 394 31.01 -37.84 -20.44
N ASP A 395 31.77 -38.83 -19.94
CA ASP A 395 32.86 -38.60 -18.97
C ASP A 395 32.45 -37.80 -17.72
N GLY A 396 31.18 -37.92 -17.30
CA GLY A 396 30.65 -37.19 -16.13
C GLY A 396 30.20 -35.75 -16.40
N LYS A 397 30.30 -35.28 -17.66
CA LYS A 397 29.92 -33.92 -18.08
C LYS A 397 28.71 -33.93 -19.00
N VAL A 398 27.86 -32.92 -18.88
CA VAL A 398 26.68 -32.71 -19.74
C VAL A 398 27.06 -32.61 -21.22
N THR A 399 26.30 -33.27 -22.09
CA THR A 399 26.41 -33.18 -23.55
C THR A 399 25.08 -32.90 -24.26
N ALA A 400 23.95 -33.27 -23.63
CA ALA A 400 22.62 -33.04 -24.18
C ALA A 400 21.55 -33.10 -23.08
N ILE A 401 20.36 -32.58 -23.39
CA ILE A 401 19.16 -32.75 -22.58
C ILE A 401 18.07 -33.41 -23.42
N LYS A 402 17.47 -34.48 -22.88
CA LYS A 402 16.35 -35.17 -23.48
C LYS A 402 15.06 -34.64 -22.90
N ALA A 403 14.21 -34.09 -23.76
CA ALA A 403 12.94 -33.49 -23.39
C ALA A 403 11.77 -34.27 -24.00
N GLN A 404 10.76 -34.56 -23.18
CA GLN A 404 9.47 -35.07 -23.60
C GLN A 404 8.64 -33.93 -24.19
N LYS A 405 8.05 -34.15 -25.36
CA LYS A 405 7.04 -33.25 -25.93
C LYS A 405 5.75 -33.32 -25.13
N MET A 406 5.15 -32.17 -24.90
CA MET A 406 3.92 -32.01 -24.13
C MET A 406 2.80 -31.44 -25.02
N GLU A 407 1.57 -31.59 -24.56
CA GLU A 407 0.39 -30.86 -25.02
C GLU A 407 -0.33 -30.26 -23.82
N LEU A 408 -1.20 -29.27 -24.06
CA LEU A 408 -2.00 -28.67 -22.99
C LEU A 408 -3.24 -29.53 -22.73
N GLY A 409 -3.33 -30.07 -21.52
CA GLY A 409 -4.56 -30.61 -20.96
C GLY A 409 -5.34 -29.55 -20.19
N GLU A 410 -6.31 -29.99 -19.39
CA GLU A 410 -7.18 -29.08 -18.64
C GLU A 410 -6.42 -28.24 -17.58
N PRO A 411 -6.93 -27.03 -17.26
CA PRO A 411 -6.40 -26.19 -16.18
C PRO A 411 -6.24 -26.93 -14.84
N ASP A 412 -5.14 -26.66 -14.14
CA ASP A 412 -4.91 -27.05 -12.75
C ASP A 412 -5.64 -26.11 -11.77
N ALA A 413 -5.52 -26.39 -10.46
CA ALA A 413 -6.13 -25.57 -9.41
C ALA A 413 -5.63 -24.11 -9.37
N SER A 414 -4.50 -23.81 -10.04
CA SER A 414 -4.01 -22.43 -10.23
C SER A 414 -4.58 -21.75 -11.48
N GLY A 415 -5.45 -22.44 -12.23
CA GLY A 415 -6.03 -21.96 -13.49
C GLY A 415 -5.13 -22.15 -14.71
N ARG A 416 -3.95 -22.76 -14.56
CA ARG A 416 -2.99 -22.97 -15.67
C ARG A 416 -3.18 -24.35 -16.27
N CYS A 417 -3.23 -24.44 -17.60
CA CYS A 417 -3.31 -25.72 -18.30
C CYS A 417 -2.21 -26.70 -17.85
N LYS A 418 -2.60 -27.94 -17.55
CA LYS A 418 -1.67 -29.00 -17.17
C LYS A 418 -0.92 -29.48 -18.41
N PRO A 419 0.41 -29.62 -18.35
CA PRO A 419 1.15 -30.25 -19.43
C PRO A 419 0.92 -31.77 -19.39
N VAL A 420 0.52 -32.36 -20.50
CA VAL A 420 0.30 -33.80 -20.69
C VAL A 420 1.34 -34.33 -21.68
N PRO A 421 2.04 -35.45 -21.40
CA PRO A 421 3.06 -35.96 -22.30
C PRO A 421 2.43 -36.53 -23.59
N VAL A 422 3.03 -36.20 -24.74
CA VAL A 422 2.69 -36.82 -26.02
C VAL A 422 3.47 -38.14 -26.13
N GLU A 423 2.77 -39.28 -26.06
CA GLU A 423 3.42 -40.59 -26.00
C GLU A 423 4.45 -40.81 -27.12
N GLY A 424 5.64 -41.26 -26.73
CA GLY A 424 6.75 -41.59 -27.65
C GLY A 424 7.48 -40.40 -28.29
N ALA A 425 7.05 -39.16 -28.04
CA ALA A 425 7.63 -37.97 -28.65
C ALA A 425 8.73 -37.34 -27.78
N PHE A 426 9.99 -37.65 -28.07
CA PHE A 426 11.15 -37.05 -27.42
C PHE A 426 11.94 -36.16 -28.38
N GLU A 427 12.53 -35.09 -27.86
CA GLU A 427 13.50 -34.25 -28.55
C GLU A 427 14.79 -34.23 -27.73
N GLU A 428 15.93 -34.43 -28.40
CA GLU A 428 17.25 -34.29 -27.80
C GLU A 428 17.84 -32.95 -28.25
N ILE A 429 18.32 -32.17 -27.28
CA ILE A 429 18.90 -30.85 -27.51
C ILE A 429 20.35 -30.90 -27.01
N ALA A 430 21.30 -30.79 -27.94
CA ALA A 430 22.73 -30.77 -27.61
C ALA A 430 23.08 -29.47 -26.86
N VAL A 431 23.63 -29.62 -25.66
CA VAL A 431 23.98 -28.51 -24.76
C VAL A 431 25.22 -28.83 -23.95
N ASP A 432 26.00 -27.81 -23.62
CA ASP A 432 27.19 -27.92 -22.78
C ASP A 432 26.84 -27.75 -21.29
N ASN A 433 25.73 -27.04 -20.99
CA ASN A 433 25.29 -26.75 -19.64
C ASN A 433 23.77 -26.76 -19.51
N VAL A 434 23.29 -27.09 -18.31
CA VAL A 434 21.87 -27.03 -17.94
C VAL A 434 21.71 -26.18 -16.67
N ILE A 435 20.77 -25.24 -16.67
CA ILE A 435 20.45 -24.39 -15.53
C ILE A 435 19.02 -24.68 -15.07
N MET A 436 18.87 -25.17 -13.84
CA MET A 436 17.59 -25.55 -13.24
C MET A 436 16.91 -24.35 -12.54
N ALA A 437 16.04 -23.64 -13.25
CA ALA A 437 15.29 -22.49 -12.76
C ALA A 437 13.81 -22.85 -12.45
N ILE A 438 13.60 -23.97 -11.76
CA ILE A 438 12.27 -24.56 -11.50
C ILE A 438 11.68 -24.27 -10.11
N GLY A 439 12.32 -23.39 -9.33
CA GLY A 439 11.84 -22.97 -8.02
C GLY A 439 12.91 -23.05 -6.93
N GLN A 440 12.54 -22.61 -5.74
CA GLN A 440 13.42 -22.45 -4.59
C GLN A 440 12.80 -23.11 -3.36
N SER A 441 13.66 -23.53 -2.43
CA SER A 441 13.32 -24.14 -1.15
C SER A 441 14.21 -23.55 -0.05
N ILE A 442 13.80 -23.78 1.19
CA ILE A 442 14.50 -23.26 2.37
C ILE A 442 15.51 -24.29 2.86
N ASN A 443 16.65 -23.79 3.33
CA ASN A 443 17.56 -24.57 4.16
C ASN A 443 17.28 -24.22 5.63
N ASN A 444 16.71 -25.17 6.36
CA ASN A 444 16.27 -25.00 7.76
C ASN A 444 17.32 -25.42 8.80
N LYS A 445 18.52 -25.83 8.36
CA LYS A 445 19.62 -26.19 9.27
C LYS A 445 19.92 -25.04 10.23
N GLY A 446 19.98 -25.33 11.53
CA GLY A 446 20.17 -24.35 12.60
C GLY A 446 18.89 -23.84 13.25
N PHE A 447 17.71 -24.15 12.68
CA PHE A 447 16.39 -23.73 13.18
C PHE A 447 15.50 -24.93 13.55
N GLU A 448 16.09 -26.08 13.86
CA GLU A 448 15.38 -27.32 14.15
C GLU A 448 14.49 -27.24 15.41
N SER A 449 14.74 -26.26 16.29
CA SER A 449 13.92 -26.00 17.48
C SER A 449 12.60 -25.27 17.17
N VAL A 450 12.45 -24.72 15.95
CA VAL A 450 11.22 -24.06 15.49
C VAL A 450 10.35 -25.06 14.75
N GLU A 451 9.03 -24.98 14.93
CA GLU A 451 8.09 -25.82 14.19
C GLU A 451 8.17 -25.57 12.68
N LEU A 452 8.19 -26.66 11.90
CA LEU A 452 8.29 -26.63 10.45
C LEU A 452 7.02 -27.17 9.79
N THR A 453 6.68 -26.60 8.64
CA THR A 453 5.60 -27.12 7.79
C THR A 453 6.02 -28.44 7.14
N LYS A 454 5.06 -29.14 6.54
CA LYS A 454 5.33 -30.32 5.69
C LYS A 454 6.28 -30.05 4.53
N LYS A 455 6.46 -28.79 4.12
CA LYS A 455 7.38 -28.37 3.05
C LYS A 455 8.75 -27.97 3.57
N GLY A 456 9.00 -28.06 4.88
CA GLY A 456 10.25 -27.65 5.52
C GLY A 456 10.42 -26.15 5.73
N THR A 457 9.36 -25.35 5.49
CA THR A 457 9.32 -23.91 5.79
C THR A 457 9.01 -23.69 7.28
N ILE A 458 9.29 -22.51 7.82
CA ILE A 458 8.97 -22.19 9.22
C ILE A 458 7.47 -21.92 9.38
N VAL A 459 6.86 -22.51 10.40
CA VAL A 459 5.50 -22.20 10.82
C VAL A 459 5.50 -20.86 11.56
N ALA A 460 4.82 -19.87 11.00
CA ALA A 460 4.57 -18.56 11.62
C ALA A 460 3.08 -18.19 11.57
N ASP A 461 2.57 -17.51 12.59
CA ASP A 461 1.22 -16.95 12.56
C ASP A 461 1.06 -15.95 11.39
N GLU A 462 -0.03 -16.06 10.62
CA GLU A 462 -0.20 -15.24 9.40
C GLU A 462 -0.50 -13.76 9.68
N THR A 463 -0.80 -13.43 10.94
CA THR A 463 -1.16 -12.08 11.39
C THR A 463 -0.04 -11.47 12.23
N LEU A 464 0.42 -12.22 13.24
CA LEU A 464 1.40 -11.79 14.24
C LEU A 464 2.84 -12.18 13.89
N PHE A 465 3.05 -13.08 12.93
CA PHE A 465 4.36 -13.58 12.52
C PHE A 465 5.14 -14.30 13.62
N THR A 466 4.48 -14.64 14.73
CA THR A 466 5.05 -15.41 15.85
C THR A 466 5.27 -16.86 15.44
N THR A 467 6.36 -17.46 15.90
CA THR A 467 6.65 -18.89 15.71
C THR A 467 6.19 -19.72 16.91
N SER A 468 6.54 -21.00 16.95
CA SER A 468 6.33 -21.89 18.09
C SER A 468 7.14 -21.51 19.34
N LEU A 469 8.14 -20.61 19.21
CA LEU A 469 9.00 -20.17 20.30
C LEU A 469 8.67 -18.74 20.71
N ASP A 470 8.52 -18.52 22.02
CA ASP A 470 8.27 -17.19 22.58
C ASP A 470 9.42 -16.22 22.25
N GLY A 471 9.06 -14.98 21.91
CA GLY A 471 9.99 -13.94 21.45
C GLY A 471 10.62 -14.17 20.06
N VAL A 472 10.24 -15.22 19.34
CA VAL A 472 10.78 -15.53 17.99
C VAL A 472 9.70 -15.35 16.92
N PHE A 473 10.04 -14.55 15.91
CA PHE A 473 9.20 -14.21 14.78
C PHE A 473 9.83 -14.70 13.47
N ALA A 474 9.03 -14.88 12.42
CA ALA A 474 9.55 -15.18 11.08
C ALA A 474 8.72 -14.51 9.98
N CYS A 475 9.38 -13.99 8.93
CA CYS A 475 8.69 -13.33 7.81
C CYS A 475 9.45 -13.47 6.48
N GLY A 476 8.76 -13.20 5.36
CA GLY A 476 9.30 -13.35 4.02
C GLY A 476 9.29 -14.81 3.54
N ASP A 477 10.13 -15.11 2.55
CA ASP A 477 10.11 -16.39 1.82
C ASP A 477 10.36 -17.64 2.69
N VAL A 478 10.79 -17.47 3.95
CA VAL A 478 11.04 -18.56 4.90
C VAL A 478 9.77 -19.16 5.52
N THR A 479 8.63 -18.47 5.44
CA THR A 479 7.42 -18.83 6.20
C THR A 479 6.47 -19.75 5.43
N ASN A 480 5.28 -20.03 6.00
CA ASN A 480 4.20 -20.82 5.37
C ASN A 480 3.85 -20.39 3.94
N ARG A 481 4.00 -19.09 3.63
CA ARG A 481 3.69 -18.51 2.31
C ARG A 481 4.71 -18.90 1.24
N GLY A 482 5.95 -19.20 1.66
CA GLY A 482 7.04 -19.59 0.77
C GLY A 482 7.52 -18.46 -0.13
N ALA A 483 8.31 -18.83 -1.15
CA ALA A 483 8.95 -17.88 -2.05
C ALA A 483 7.93 -17.02 -2.81
N GLY A 484 8.10 -15.70 -2.73
CA GLY A 484 7.24 -14.72 -3.38
C GLY A 484 8.03 -13.63 -4.09
N ILE A 485 7.47 -12.41 -4.07
CA ILE A 485 8.06 -11.23 -4.71
C ILE A 485 8.61 -10.29 -3.63
N ALA A 486 9.68 -9.55 -3.93
CA ALA A 486 10.38 -8.73 -2.93
C ALA A 486 9.45 -7.74 -2.20
N ILE A 487 8.50 -7.11 -2.90
CA ILE A 487 7.52 -6.20 -2.30
C ILE A 487 6.60 -6.89 -1.29
N ALA A 488 6.30 -8.18 -1.44
CA ALA A 488 5.51 -8.95 -0.48
C ALA A 488 6.31 -9.22 0.79
N ALA A 489 7.57 -9.62 0.66
CA ALA A 489 8.47 -9.79 1.79
C ALA A 489 8.66 -8.49 2.60
N ILE A 490 8.72 -7.33 1.93
CA ILE A 490 8.77 -6.01 2.58
C ILE A 490 7.45 -5.70 3.31
N GLY A 491 6.31 -6.01 2.70
CA GLY A 491 4.99 -5.85 3.31
C GLY A 491 4.83 -6.70 4.59
N GLU A 492 5.28 -7.95 4.55
CA GLU A 492 5.30 -8.83 5.73
C GLU A 492 6.25 -8.32 6.81
N ALA A 493 7.46 -7.89 6.44
CA ALA A 493 8.43 -7.35 7.38
C ALA A 493 7.89 -6.12 8.13
N LYS A 494 7.13 -5.25 7.47
CA LYS A 494 6.45 -4.12 8.11
C LYS A 494 5.43 -4.57 9.16
N LYS A 495 4.62 -5.58 8.83
CA LYS A 495 3.63 -6.14 9.76
C LYS A 495 4.31 -6.86 10.93
N ALA A 496 5.34 -7.65 10.67
CA ALA A 496 6.14 -8.34 11.67
C ALA A 496 6.84 -7.35 12.63
N ALA A 497 7.45 -6.28 12.10
CA ALA A 497 8.08 -5.24 12.92
C ALA A 497 7.06 -4.54 13.85
N ALA A 498 5.83 -4.31 13.39
CA ALA A 498 4.77 -3.75 14.22
C ALA A 498 4.36 -4.71 15.34
N ALA A 499 4.17 -6.01 15.02
CA ALA A 499 3.86 -7.04 16.02
C ALA A 499 4.97 -7.20 17.07
N MET A 500 6.24 -7.21 16.63
CA MET A 500 7.41 -7.24 17.51
C MET A 500 7.49 -6.01 18.42
N HIS A 501 7.21 -4.81 17.90
CA HIS A 501 7.19 -3.59 18.71
C HIS A 501 6.13 -3.66 19.83
N LEU A 502 4.93 -4.18 19.55
CA LEU A 502 3.89 -4.39 20.55
C LEU A 502 4.32 -5.41 21.62
N TYR A 503 4.88 -6.55 21.18
CA TYR A 503 5.43 -7.57 22.06
C TYR A 503 6.50 -7.01 23.00
N LEU A 504 7.46 -6.24 22.47
CA LEU A 504 8.55 -5.62 23.23
C LEU A 504 8.04 -4.55 24.23
N GLY A 505 6.89 -3.95 23.95
CA GLY A 505 6.20 -3.01 24.85
C GLY A 505 5.40 -3.68 25.98
N GLY A 506 5.36 -5.01 26.05
CA GLY A 506 4.60 -5.76 27.05
C GLY A 506 3.08 -5.82 26.78
N ALA A 507 2.63 -5.31 25.63
CA ALA A 507 1.26 -5.53 25.18
C ALA A 507 1.15 -6.96 24.66
N LYS A 508 0.02 -7.65 24.95
CA LYS A 508 -0.31 -8.84 24.16
C LYS A 508 -0.41 -8.38 22.70
N PRO A 509 0.33 -8.98 21.77
CA PRO A 509 0.26 -8.59 20.37
C PRO A 509 -1.14 -8.94 19.86
N ALA A 510 -2.06 -7.99 19.93
CA ALA A 510 -3.27 -7.96 19.15
C ALA A 510 -2.92 -7.10 17.93
N PHE A 511 -2.98 -7.70 16.75
CA PHE A 511 -2.70 -6.97 15.53
C PHE A 511 -3.82 -5.95 15.30
N GLU A 512 -3.47 -4.67 15.37
CA GLU A 512 -4.20 -3.63 14.65
C GLU A 512 -3.50 -3.53 13.29
N GLU A 513 -4.23 -3.80 12.20
CA GLU A 513 -3.65 -3.67 10.87
C GLU A 513 -3.06 -2.26 10.70
N THR A 514 -1.87 -2.17 10.11
CA THR A 514 -1.25 -0.86 9.82
C THR A 514 -1.95 -0.06 8.69
N SER A 515 -3.16 -0.52 8.31
CA SER A 515 -4.12 0.22 7.52
C SER A 515 -4.74 1.27 8.45
N GLU A 516 -5.13 2.44 7.92
CA GLU A 516 -5.80 3.42 8.79
C GLU A 516 -7.22 2.97 9.18
N TYR A 517 -7.82 2.12 8.34
CA TYR A 517 -9.18 1.57 8.48
C TYR A 517 -9.25 0.24 7.73
N ASP A 518 -9.74 -0.80 8.39
CA ASP A 518 -9.93 -2.15 7.82
C ASP A 518 -11.29 -2.26 7.12
N ILE A 519 -12.26 -1.44 7.53
CA ILE A 519 -13.61 -1.42 6.94
C ILE A 519 -13.86 -0.14 6.16
N TYR A 520 -13.99 -0.30 4.85
CA TYR A 520 -14.31 0.80 3.95
C TYR A 520 -15.00 0.32 2.67
N SER A 521 -15.60 1.26 1.94
CA SER A 521 -16.30 0.98 0.68
C SER A 521 -15.31 0.65 -0.44
N ILE A 522 -15.56 -0.46 -1.13
CA ILE A 522 -14.83 -0.90 -2.33
C ILE A 522 -15.79 -0.97 -3.51
N ARG A 523 -15.47 -0.28 -4.60
CA ARG A 523 -16.25 -0.33 -5.84
C ARG A 523 -15.73 -1.44 -6.74
N LYS A 524 -16.65 -2.14 -7.40
CA LYS A 524 -16.37 -3.15 -8.44
C LYS A 524 -17.02 -2.73 -9.77
N PRO A 525 -16.58 -1.62 -10.39
CA PRO A 525 -17.19 -1.17 -11.64
C PRO A 525 -16.79 -2.08 -12.81
N THR A 526 -17.65 -2.15 -13.83
CA THR A 526 -17.28 -2.71 -15.14
C THR A 526 -16.36 -1.74 -15.90
N ASP A 527 -15.63 -2.25 -16.89
CA ASP A 527 -14.79 -1.40 -17.75
C ASP A 527 -15.60 -0.30 -18.46
N GLU A 528 -16.83 -0.61 -18.87
CA GLU A 528 -17.76 0.34 -19.47
C GLU A 528 -18.11 1.49 -18.52
N GLN A 529 -18.46 1.18 -17.27
CA GLN A 529 -18.71 2.20 -16.24
C GLN A 529 -17.49 3.07 -15.95
N ILE A 530 -16.28 2.51 -16.03
CA ILE A 530 -15.03 3.28 -15.88
C ILE A 530 -14.86 4.23 -17.07
N ARG A 531 -15.05 3.75 -18.30
CA ARG A 531 -14.97 4.56 -19.52
C ARG A 531 -15.95 5.72 -19.50
N GLU A 532 -17.22 5.45 -19.21
CA GLU A 532 -18.27 6.47 -19.13
C GLU A 532 -17.94 7.55 -18.10
N ALA A 533 -17.55 7.15 -16.88
CA ALA A 533 -17.21 8.09 -15.81
C ALA A 533 -15.97 8.96 -16.13
N ASN A 534 -15.11 8.50 -17.04
CA ASN A 534 -13.86 9.16 -17.41
C ASN A 534 -13.82 9.60 -18.88
N ALA A 535 -14.97 9.70 -19.56
CA ALA A 535 -15.03 10.09 -20.98
C ALA A 535 -14.48 11.51 -21.26
N HIS A 536 -14.42 12.35 -20.23
CA HIS A 536 -13.84 13.70 -20.27
C HIS A 536 -12.30 13.72 -20.13
N ARG A 537 -11.68 12.58 -19.81
CA ARG A 537 -10.22 12.47 -19.68
C ARG A 537 -9.60 12.20 -21.05
N PRO A 538 -8.43 12.81 -21.36
CA PRO A 538 -7.74 12.52 -22.61
C PRO A 538 -7.20 11.09 -22.64
N ILE A 539 -7.25 10.48 -23.82
CA ILE A 539 -6.58 9.21 -24.13
C ILE A 539 -5.16 9.56 -24.61
N GLU A 540 -4.15 9.05 -23.93
CA GLU A 540 -2.74 9.34 -24.12
C GLU A 540 -1.92 8.05 -24.02
N ALA A 541 -0.98 7.86 -24.93
CA ALA A 541 -0.07 6.72 -24.89
C ALA A 541 0.73 6.71 -23.58
N ARG A 542 0.96 5.51 -23.04
CA ARG A 542 1.82 5.32 -21.88
C ARG A 542 3.23 5.76 -22.22
N LEU A 543 3.82 6.60 -21.37
CA LEU A 543 5.23 6.91 -21.50
C LEU A 543 6.05 5.74 -20.95
N ALA A 544 7.04 5.34 -21.74
CA ALA A 544 8.06 4.38 -21.35
C ALA A 544 9.41 5.10 -21.32
N PRO A 545 10.27 4.86 -20.31
CA PRO A 545 11.63 5.36 -20.35
C PRO A 545 12.39 4.77 -21.54
N ALA A 546 13.40 5.50 -22.03
CA ALA A 546 14.26 5.00 -23.08
C ALA A 546 14.99 3.72 -22.62
N GLN A 547 15.23 2.81 -23.56
CA GLN A 547 15.92 1.56 -23.30
C GLN A 547 17.06 1.36 -24.30
N ARG A 548 18.13 0.70 -23.84
CA ARG A 548 19.25 0.28 -24.69
C ARG A 548 18.80 -0.81 -25.68
N SER A 549 19.40 -0.84 -26.86
CA SER A 549 19.06 -1.83 -27.89
C SER A 549 19.43 -3.25 -27.45
N ALA A 550 18.81 -4.26 -28.06
CA ALA A 550 19.15 -5.67 -27.82
C ALA A 550 20.65 -5.96 -28.03
N GLU A 551 21.26 -5.40 -29.08
CA GLU A 551 22.69 -5.57 -29.37
C GLU A 551 23.59 -4.99 -28.28
N GLU A 552 23.23 -3.85 -27.70
CA GLU A 552 23.98 -3.30 -26.56
C GLU A 552 23.77 -4.14 -25.30
N ARG A 553 22.53 -4.55 -25.01
CA ARG A 553 22.16 -5.33 -23.83
C ARG A 553 22.91 -6.67 -23.74
N LYS A 554 23.11 -7.36 -24.87
CA LYS A 554 23.78 -8.68 -24.93
C LYS A 554 25.24 -8.68 -24.46
N THR A 555 25.91 -7.53 -24.47
CA THR A 555 27.39 -7.48 -24.35
C THR A 555 27.90 -7.05 -22.98
N ASN A 556 27.01 -6.61 -22.08
CA ASN A 556 27.42 -6.07 -20.79
C ASN A 556 26.29 -6.12 -19.75
N PHE A 557 26.67 -5.82 -18.51
CA PHE A 557 25.77 -5.82 -17.36
C PHE A 557 25.33 -4.40 -16.94
N LYS A 558 25.44 -3.39 -17.80
CA LYS A 558 24.99 -2.03 -17.47
C LYS A 558 23.47 -1.99 -17.39
N GLU A 559 22.97 -1.10 -16.53
CA GLU A 559 21.55 -0.79 -16.46
C GLU A 559 21.03 -0.35 -17.85
N TYR A 560 19.95 -0.97 -18.31
CA TYR A 560 19.50 -0.82 -19.70
C TYR A 560 18.24 0.04 -19.86
N VAL A 561 17.56 0.41 -18.76
CA VAL A 561 16.39 1.28 -18.76
C VAL A 561 16.77 2.61 -18.15
N ASP A 562 16.59 3.71 -18.87
CA ASP A 562 16.85 5.04 -18.34
C ASP A 562 15.79 5.45 -17.30
N ILE A 563 16.08 6.46 -16.48
CA ILE A 563 15.10 7.11 -15.61
C ILE A 563 14.24 8.08 -16.42
N PHE A 564 12.99 8.32 -16.02
CA PHE A 564 12.24 9.46 -16.56
C PHE A 564 12.93 10.79 -16.23
N ASP A 565 12.88 11.74 -17.16
CA ASP A 565 13.05 13.14 -16.79
C ASP A 565 11.83 13.68 -16.04
N ALA A 566 11.98 14.83 -15.39
CA ALA A 566 10.94 15.41 -14.55
C ALA A 566 9.63 15.73 -15.29
N GLU A 567 9.71 16.12 -16.57
CA GLU A 567 8.54 16.50 -17.35
C GLU A 567 7.80 15.25 -17.85
N ALA A 568 8.52 14.23 -18.31
CA ALA A 568 7.97 12.93 -18.64
C ALA A 568 7.32 12.26 -17.42
N ALA A 569 7.97 12.32 -16.25
CA ALA A 569 7.42 11.77 -15.01
C ALA A 569 6.12 12.48 -14.59
N LYS A 570 6.08 13.81 -14.63
CA LYS A 570 4.87 14.59 -14.36
C LYS A 570 3.75 14.22 -15.33
N LYS A 571 4.03 14.22 -16.64
CA LYS A 571 3.04 13.91 -17.68
C LYS A 571 2.49 12.49 -17.53
N GLU A 572 3.33 11.51 -17.26
CA GLU A 572 2.90 10.14 -17.00
C GLU A 572 2.06 10.04 -15.72
N ALA A 573 2.44 10.76 -14.66
CA ALA A 573 1.69 10.80 -13.42
C ALA A 573 0.31 11.50 -13.55
N GLU A 574 0.20 12.50 -14.43
CA GLU A 574 -1.05 13.19 -14.76
C GLU A 574 -2.09 12.26 -15.40
N ARG A 575 -1.69 11.09 -15.91
CA ARG A 575 -2.62 10.06 -16.37
C ARG A 575 -3.40 9.40 -15.24
N CYS A 576 -3.02 9.57 -13.97
CA CYS A 576 -3.78 9.01 -12.84
C CYS A 576 -5.25 9.47 -12.82
N LEU A 577 -6.19 8.52 -12.67
CA LEU A 577 -7.63 8.79 -12.64
C LEU A 577 -8.15 9.29 -11.28
N GLU A 578 -7.32 9.31 -10.23
CA GLU A 578 -7.74 9.67 -8.85
C GLU A 578 -8.89 8.79 -8.33
N CYS A 579 -8.77 7.46 -8.50
CA CYS A 579 -9.85 6.50 -8.21
C CYS A 579 -10.27 6.44 -6.73
N GLY A 580 -9.37 6.75 -5.80
CA GLY A 580 -9.62 6.70 -4.36
C GLY A 580 -10.15 8.01 -3.79
N CYS A 581 -10.86 7.93 -2.67
CA CYS A 581 -11.49 9.07 -2.01
C CYS A 581 -10.48 10.13 -1.54
N ARG A 582 -10.78 11.40 -1.84
CA ARG A 582 -9.98 12.58 -1.46
C ARG A 582 -10.00 12.89 0.05
N ASP A 583 -11.06 12.46 0.73
CA ASP A 583 -11.31 12.77 2.15
C ASP A 583 -10.97 11.59 3.09
N TYR A 584 -10.16 10.63 2.61
CA TYR A 584 -9.90 9.37 3.30
C TYR A 584 -9.43 9.56 4.76
N PHE A 585 -8.58 10.56 5.02
CA PHE A 585 -8.01 10.81 6.35
C PHE A 585 -8.95 11.57 7.31
N GLU A 586 -9.99 12.25 6.80
CA GLU A 586 -10.91 13.07 7.63
C GLU A 586 -12.35 12.50 7.69
N CYS A 587 -12.66 11.50 6.87
CA CYS A 587 -13.99 10.93 6.75
C CYS A 587 -14.44 10.23 8.04
N LYS A 588 -15.39 10.86 8.74
CA LYS A 588 -15.99 10.33 9.98
C LYS A 588 -16.76 9.04 9.75
N LEU A 589 -17.33 8.84 8.56
CA LEU A 589 -18.08 7.62 8.24
C LEU A 589 -17.16 6.40 8.28
N ILE A 590 -15.99 6.46 7.62
CA ILE A 590 -15.04 5.35 7.60
C ILE A 590 -14.51 5.10 9.01
N LYS A 591 -14.09 6.16 9.72
CA LYS A 591 -13.64 6.06 11.11
C LYS A 591 -14.62 5.32 12.02
N TYR A 592 -15.91 5.66 11.95
CA TYR A 592 -16.90 5.01 12.81
C TYR A 592 -17.33 3.65 12.27
N ALA A 593 -17.36 3.45 10.95
CA ALA A 593 -17.64 2.15 10.35
C ALA A 593 -16.63 1.10 10.79
N ASP A 594 -15.35 1.46 10.76
CA ASP A 594 -14.25 0.65 11.25
C ASP A 594 -14.39 0.36 12.75
N LYS A 595 -14.52 1.40 13.59
CA LYS A 595 -14.68 1.26 15.05
C LYS A 595 -15.81 0.32 15.49
N TYR A 596 -16.90 0.25 14.72
CA TYR A 596 -18.09 -0.55 15.08
C TYR A 596 -18.30 -1.76 14.17
N ASP A 597 -17.27 -2.16 13.42
CA ASP A 597 -17.29 -3.36 12.57
C ASP A 597 -18.47 -3.37 11.58
N ALA A 598 -18.68 -2.29 10.83
CA ALA A 598 -19.81 -2.14 9.92
C ALA A 598 -19.77 -3.18 8.78
N ASP A 599 -20.91 -3.83 8.53
CA ASP A 599 -21.06 -4.87 7.51
C ASP A 599 -22.11 -4.41 6.49
N TYR A 600 -21.64 -3.63 5.51
CA TYR A 600 -22.50 -3.06 4.48
C TYR A 600 -22.90 -4.06 3.40
N GLU A 601 -22.16 -5.17 3.24
CA GLU A 601 -22.48 -6.21 2.26
C GLU A 601 -23.76 -6.95 2.64
N ARG A 602 -23.97 -7.20 3.94
CA ARG A 602 -25.19 -7.85 4.46
C ARG A 602 -26.49 -7.12 4.14
N VAL A 603 -26.42 -5.79 3.98
CA VAL A 603 -27.58 -4.92 3.71
C VAL A 603 -27.47 -4.24 2.35
N ALA A 604 -26.63 -4.76 1.46
CA ALA A 604 -26.43 -4.20 0.13
C ALA A 604 -27.73 -4.21 -0.68
N GLY A 605 -27.94 -3.13 -1.43
CA GLY A 605 -29.07 -2.97 -2.34
C GLY A 605 -28.65 -2.22 -3.60
N SER A 606 -29.64 -1.71 -4.34
CA SER A 606 -29.39 -0.80 -5.46
C SER A 606 -28.65 0.44 -4.97
N LYS A 607 -27.56 0.80 -5.66
CA LYS A 607 -26.76 2.00 -5.36
C LYS A 607 -27.10 3.13 -6.31
N HIS A 608 -27.20 4.34 -5.81
CA HIS A 608 -27.42 5.51 -6.66
C HIS A 608 -26.12 5.96 -7.31
N GLN A 609 -26.07 5.94 -8.64
CA GLN A 609 -24.95 6.53 -9.39
C GLN A 609 -25.26 7.99 -9.71
N ARG A 610 -24.44 8.89 -9.16
CA ARG A 610 -24.60 10.33 -9.33
C ARG A 610 -23.23 10.92 -9.67
N PRO A 611 -23.06 11.55 -10.85
CA PRO A 611 -21.76 12.05 -11.27
C PRO A 611 -21.26 13.16 -10.34
N ALA A 612 -19.94 13.22 -10.17
CA ALA A 612 -19.31 14.32 -9.46
C ALA A 612 -19.47 15.62 -10.26
N VAL A 613 -19.73 16.73 -9.55
CA VAL A 613 -19.86 18.07 -10.13
C VAL A 613 -18.79 18.96 -9.51
N LYS A 614 -18.04 19.67 -10.34
CA LYS A 614 -16.95 20.55 -9.91
C LYS A 614 -17.26 22.00 -10.26
N THR A 615 -17.14 22.88 -9.29
CA THR A 615 -17.08 24.34 -9.50
C THR A 615 -15.63 24.81 -9.37
N LYS A 616 -15.40 26.13 -9.49
CA LYS A 616 -14.09 26.74 -9.21
C LYS A 616 -13.56 26.41 -7.81
N TYR A 617 -14.45 26.32 -6.81
CA TYR A 617 -14.05 26.24 -5.39
C TYR A 617 -14.51 24.95 -4.70
N ILE A 618 -15.60 24.33 -5.15
CA ILE A 618 -16.25 23.21 -4.45
C ILE A 618 -16.37 22.03 -5.40
N VAL A 619 -16.00 20.86 -4.90
CA VAL A 619 -16.25 19.56 -5.53
C VAL A 619 -17.39 18.87 -4.80
N ARG A 620 -18.37 18.39 -5.57
CA ARG A 620 -19.54 17.68 -5.06
C ARG A 620 -19.51 16.26 -5.59
N GLU A 621 -19.47 15.28 -4.70
CA GLU A 621 -19.47 13.86 -5.00
C GLU A 621 -20.68 13.23 -4.32
N PRO A 622 -21.88 13.32 -4.93
CA PRO A 622 -23.13 12.92 -4.28
C PRO A 622 -23.18 11.42 -3.93
N GLU A 623 -22.36 10.60 -4.58
CA GLU A 623 -22.18 9.17 -4.27
C GLU A 623 -21.57 8.88 -2.89
N LYS A 624 -20.96 9.88 -2.24
CA LYS A 624 -20.42 9.77 -0.87
C LYS A 624 -21.39 10.34 0.17
N CYS A 625 -22.53 10.87 -0.26
CA CYS A 625 -23.44 11.62 0.60
C CYS A 625 -24.32 10.67 1.43
N ILE A 626 -24.24 10.79 2.75
CA ILE A 626 -25.09 10.05 3.70
C ILE A 626 -26.41 10.76 4.03
N LEU A 627 -26.76 11.81 3.28
CA LEU A 627 -27.99 12.60 3.48
C LEU A 627 -28.17 13.14 4.91
N CYS A 628 -27.07 13.50 5.59
CA CYS A 628 -27.13 14.03 6.96
C CYS A 628 -27.81 15.41 7.05
N GLY A 629 -27.92 16.10 5.92
CA GLY A 629 -28.55 17.41 5.77
C GLY A 629 -27.77 18.58 6.38
N LEU A 630 -26.56 18.36 6.91
CA LEU A 630 -25.77 19.43 7.51
C LEU A 630 -25.47 20.56 6.52
N CYS A 631 -25.06 20.23 5.30
CA CYS A 631 -24.78 21.23 4.27
C CYS A 631 -25.99 22.10 3.93
N VAL A 632 -27.20 21.52 3.87
CA VAL A 632 -28.45 22.22 3.60
C VAL A 632 -28.82 23.12 4.79
N ARG A 633 -28.85 22.57 6.00
CA ARG A 633 -29.23 23.32 7.21
C ARG A 633 -28.23 24.42 7.54
N THR A 634 -26.94 24.19 7.34
CA THR A 634 -25.92 25.23 7.56
C THR A 634 -26.04 26.34 6.52
N CYS A 635 -26.40 26.02 5.27
CA CYS A 635 -26.70 27.02 4.27
C CYS A 635 -27.88 27.90 4.72
N GLU A 636 -28.98 27.27 5.15
CA GLU A 636 -30.22 27.96 5.52
C GLU A 636 -30.13 28.69 6.87
N GLU A 637 -29.78 27.99 7.94
CA GLU A 637 -29.87 28.47 9.32
C GLU A 637 -28.71 29.38 9.72
N VAL A 638 -27.52 29.18 9.13
CA VAL A 638 -26.31 29.96 9.48
C VAL A 638 -26.08 31.08 8.48
N MET A 639 -26.11 30.76 7.18
CA MET A 639 -25.83 31.75 6.15
C MET A 639 -27.08 32.50 5.67
N GLY A 640 -28.29 32.05 6.02
CA GLY A 640 -29.53 32.65 5.55
C GLY A 640 -29.78 32.47 4.05
N ILE A 641 -29.12 31.49 3.42
CA ILE A 641 -29.24 31.21 1.98
C ILE A 641 -29.69 29.77 1.75
N THR A 642 -30.43 29.53 0.68
CA THR A 642 -31.01 28.21 0.36
C THR A 642 -30.36 27.60 -0.87
N ALA A 643 -29.04 27.76 -1.02
CA ALA A 643 -28.32 27.36 -2.22
C ALA A 643 -28.30 25.85 -2.44
N LEU A 644 -28.44 25.05 -1.39
CA LEU A 644 -28.54 23.59 -1.42
C LEU A 644 -29.85 23.15 -0.77
N GLY A 645 -30.47 22.10 -1.32
CA GLY A 645 -31.69 21.50 -0.79
C GLY A 645 -31.67 19.97 -0.88
N LEU A 646 -32.52 19.34 -0.06
CA LEU A 646 -32.87 17.92 -0.22
C LEU A 646 -34.01 17.82 -1.25
N VAL A 647 -33.71 17.22 -2.40
CA VAL A 647 -34.65 17.06 -3.52
C VAL A 647 -35.00 15.58 -3.65
N GLY A 648 -36.24 15.27 -4.04
CA GLY A 648 -36.75 13.90 -4.13
C GLY A 648 -37.43 13.44 -2.83
N ARG A 649 -37.76 12.15 -2.76
CA ARG A 649 -38.37 11.50 -1.59
C ARG A 649 -37.86 10.06 -1.46
N GLY A 650 -37.84 9.55 -0.23
CA GLY A 650 -37.42 8.17 0.02
C GLY A 650 -35.98 7.92 -0.45
N PHE A 651 -35.76 6.81 -1.14
CA PHE A 651 -34.44 6.42 -1.66
C PHE A 651 -33.92 7.37 -2.75
N ASP A 652 -34.80 8.04 -3.48
CA ASP A 652 -34.41 9.01 -4.53
C ASP A 652 -33.95 10.36 -3.97
N THR A 653 -33.86 10.51 -2.64
CA THR A 653 -33.46 11.77 -2.02
C THR A 653 -32.00 12.10 -2.31
N VAL A 654 -31.75 13.33 -2.76
CA VAL A 654 -30.44 13.84 -3.18
C VAL A 654 -30.21 15.23 -2.58
N VAL A 655 -28.95 15.59 -2.33
CA VAL A 655 -28.58 16.99 -2.08
C VAL A 655 -28.25 17.65 -3.42
N LEU A 656 -29.04 18.62 -3.85
CA LEU A 656 -28.85 19.36 -5.09
C LEU A 656 -28.88 20.88 -4.87
N PRO A 657 -28.33 21.67 -5.80
CA PRO A 657 -28.51 23.10 -5.75
C PRO A 657 -29.99 23.46 -5.97
N GLU A 658 -30.36 24.63 -5.50
CA GLU A 658 -31.71 25.18 -5.61
C GLU A 658 -32.26 25.07 -7.05
N MET A 659 -33.50 24.58 -7.20
CA MET A 659 -34.18 24.36 -8.48
C MET A 659 -33.43 23.48 -9.49
N GLY A 660 -32.43 22.70 -9.06
CA GLY A 660 -31.60 21.90 -9.97
C GLY A 660 -30.67 22.72 -10.85
N LEU A 661 -30.45 24.00 -10.50
CA LEU A 661 -29.52 24.88 -11.21
C LEU A 661 -28.06 24.48 -10.97
N ALA A 662 -27.14 25.04 -11.78
CA ALA A 662 -25.72 25.04 -11.43
C ALA A 662 -25.53 25.81 -10.11
N LEU A 663 -24.56 25.39 -9.28
CA LEU A 663 -24.36 26.00 -7.96
C LEU A 663 -24.03 27.50 -8.08
N GLU A 664 -23.29 27.86 -9.12
CA GLU A 664 -22.93 29.24 -9.49
C GLU A 664 -24.12 30.09 -9.92
N SER A 665 -25.22 29.45 -10.33
CA SER A 665 -26.48 30.11 -10.68
C SER A 665 -27.47 30.19 -9.51
N THR A 666 -27.08 29.74 -8.31
CA THR A 666 -27.87 29.88 -7.08
C THR A 666 -27.41 31.08 -6.25
N LYS A 667 -28.00 31.28 -5.06
CA LYS A 667 -27.53 32.27 -4.06
C LYS A 667 -26.23 31.87 -3.34
N CYS A 668 -25.51 30.84 -3.82
CA CYS A 668 -24.23 30.42 -3.24
C CYS A 668 -23.22 31.57 -3.29
N ASN A 669 -22.69 31.94 -2.13
CA ASN A 669 -21.65 32.98 -2.00
C ASN A 669 -20.24 32.41 -1.79
N ASN A 670 -20.06 31.10 -1.98
CA ASN A 670 -18.79 30.40 -1.76
C ASN A 670 -18.19 30.61 -0.36
N CYS A 671 -19.00 30.60 0.71
CA CYS A 671 -18.48 30.60 2.09
C CYS A 671 -17.80 29.28 2.50
N GLY A 672 -18.08 28.19 1.77
CA GLY A 672 -17.52 26.86 2.02
C GLY A 672 -17.97 26.16 3.32
N LEU A 673 -18.91 26.73 4.08
CA LEU A 673 -19.40 26.06 5.30
C LEU A 673 -19.95 24.66 5.04
N CYS A 674 -20.59 24.45 3.89
CA CYS A 674 -21.10 23.14 3.48
C CYS A 674 -20.00 22.08 3.35
N VAL A 675 -18.77 22.48 2.97
CA VAL A 675 -17.58 21.64 2.95
C VAL A 675 -17.12 21.37 4.38
N SER A 676 -16.99 22.41 5.22
CA SER A 676 -16.53 22.26 6.61
C SER A 676 -17.39 21.34 7.48
N VAL A 677 -18.71 21.27 7.21
CA VAL A 677 -19.63 20.43 7.98
C VAL A 677 -19.86 19.06 7.34
N CYS A 678 -19.27 18.78 6.18
CA CYS A 678 -19.45 17.50 5.50
C CYS A 678 -18.69 16.40 6.26
N PRO A 679 -19.37 15.34 6.76
CA PRO A 679 -18.71 14.29 7.53
C PRO A 679 -18.04 13.20 6.68
N THR A 680 -18.23 13.23 5.35
CA THR A 680 -17.82 12.15 4.43
C THR A 680 -17.04 12.60 3.20
N GLY A 681 -16.76 13.91 3.09
CA GLY A 681 -16.11 14.46 1.90
C GLY A 681 -16.98 14.45 0.64
N ALA A 682 -18.29 14.20 0.76
CA ALA A 682 -19.24 14.37 -0.35
C ALA A 682 -19.29 15.81 -0.87
N LEU A 683 -18.89 16.77 -0.03
CA LEU A 683 -18.59 18.14 -0.40
C LEU A 683 -17.15 18.40 0.07
N SER A 684 -16.25 18.64 -0.87
CA SER A 684 -14.86 19.01 -0.60
C SER A 684 -14.54 20.34 -1.28
N GLU A 685 -13.45 20.98 -0.85
CA GLU A 685 -12.89 22.11 -1.58
C GLU A 685 -12.01 21.64 -2.74
N GLN A 686 -11.86 22.50 -3.75
CA GLN A 686 -10.82 22.36 -4.77
C GLN A 686 -9.46 22.67 -4.12
N LEU A 687 -8.45 21.87 -4.44
CA LEU A 687 -7.09 22.09 -3.97
C LEU A 687 -6.28 22.84 -5.04
N PRO A 688 -5.27 23.63 -4.66
CA PRO A 688 -4.37 24.33 -5.58
C PRO A 688 -3.35 23.37 -6.23
N LEU A 689 -3.80 22.19 -6.65
CA LEU A 689 -2.97 21.08 -7.14
C LEU A 689 -3.50 20.56 -8.48
N ALA A 690 -2.60 20.09 -9.35
CA ALA A 690 -2.98 19.44 -10.60
C ALA A 690 -3.74 18.12 -10.34
N LYS A 691 -3.30 17.36 -9.33
CA LYS A 691 -3.97 16.15 -8.83
C LYS A 691 -4.33 16.32 -7.36
N ALA A 692 -5.62 16.17 -7.06
CA ALA A 692 -6.12 16.22 -5.69
C ALA A 692 -6.17 14.80 -5.13
N VAL A 693 -5.07 14.39 -4.49
CA VAL A 693 -4.92 13.09 -3.84
C VAL A 693 -5.03 13.24 -2.32
N PRO A 694 -5.59 12.24 -1.61
CA PRO A 694 -5.64 12.29 -0.15
C PRO A 694 -4.22 12.24 0.41
N LEU A 695 -3.87 13.21 1.25
CA LEU A 695 -2.57 13.30 1.92
C LEU A 695 -2.80 13.55 3.41
N LYS A 696 -1.89 13.06 4.25
CA LYS A 696 -1.88 13.47 5.66
C LYS A 696 -1.40 14.91 5.74
N GLU A 697 -2.21 15.75 6.37
CA GLU A 697 -1.98 17.18 6.47
C GLU A 697 -1.46 17.56 7.86
N THR A 698 -0.52 18.48 7.91
CA THR A 698 -0.12 19.20 9.12
C THR A 698 -0.80 20.57 9.13
N VAL A 699 -0.89 21.21 10.29
CA VAL A 699 -1.60 22.48 10.44
C VAL A 699 -0.67 23.53 11.04
N LYS A 700 -0.68 24.74 10.47
CA LYS A 700 -0.07 25.93 11.07
C LYS A 700 -1.15 26.97 11.32
N GLU A 701 -1.17 27.51 12.54
CA GLU A 701 -2.05 28.62 12.88
C GLU A 701 -1.42 29.95 12.45
N GLY A 702 -2.26 30.91 12.09
CA GLY A 702 -1.82 32.23 11.70
C GLY A 702 -2.96 33.23 11.61
N ILE A 703 -2.65 34.43 11.14
CA ILE A 703 -3.59 35.53 10.95
C ILE A 703 -3.70 35.79 9.45
N CYS A 704 -4.92 35.81 8.92
CA CYS A 704 -5.18 36.15 7.54
C CYS A 704 -4.88 37.63 7.29
N VAL A 705 -3.95 37.92 6.36
CA VAL A 705 -3.48 39.28 6.05
C VAL A 705 -4.05 39.87 4.75
N LEU A 706 -5.04 39.21 4.15
CA LEU A 706 -5.64 39.64 2.87
C LEU A 706 -6.49 40.91 2.99
N CYS A 707 -6.91 41.28 4.20
CA CYS A 707 -7.61 42.52 4.52
C CYS A 707 -7.39 42.90 5.99
N ASP A 708 -7.90 44.06 6.41
CA ASP A 708 -7.70 44.62 7.76
C ASP A 708 -8.56 43.94 8.86
N LYS A 709 -9.13 42.75 8.59
CA LYS A 709 -9.97 42.01 9.55
C LYS A 709 -9.19 41.06 10.45
N GLU A 710 -7.95 40.73 10.10
CA GLU A 710 -7.03 39.91 10.90
C GLU A 710 -7.66 38.62 11.45
N CYS A 711 -8.40 37.90 10.59
CA CYS A 711 -9.07 36.66 11.01
C CYS A 711 -8.05 35.57 11.38
N GLU A 712 -8.23 34.91 12.52
CA GLU A 712 -7.41 33.75 12.89
C GLU A 712 -7.74 32.53 12.02
N VAL A 713 -6.73 31.97 11.37
CA VAL A 713 -6.85 30.86 10.42
C VAL A 713 -5.89 29.72 10.77
N LYS A 714 -6.23 28.55 10.27
CA LYS A 714 -5.41 27.34 10.19
C LYS A 714 -5.14 27.07 8.72
N VAL A 715 -3.88 27.10 8.31
CA VAL A 715 -3.49 26.66 6.97
C VAL A 715 -2.97 25.24 7.09
N THR A 716 -3.50 24.35 6.25
CA THR A 716 -3.07 22.96 6.22
C THR A 716 -1.97 22.77 5.17
N TYR A 717 -1.05 21.86 5.43
CA TYR A 717 0.13 21.62 4.62
C TYR A 717 0.40 20.13 4.44
N HIS A 718 0.91 19.75 3.28
CA HIS A 718 1.67 18.51 3.13
C HIS A 718 3.12 18.88 2.79
N GLY A 719 4.06 18.43 3.62
CA GLY A 719 5.42 18.97 3.61
C GLY A 719 5.40 20.50 3.78
N ASN A 720 5.90 21.22 2.78
CA ASN A 720 5.89 22.68 2.74
C ASN A 720 4.79 23.28 1.83
N THR A 721 3.97 22.44 1.19
CA THR A 721 2.94 22.87 0.24
C THR A 721 1.63 23.19 0.96
N PRO A 722 1.12 24.43 0.92
CA PRO A 722 -0.17 24.79 1.50
C PRO A 722 -1.31 24.19 0.67
N LEU A 723 -2.30 23.62 1.36
CA LEU A 723 -3.41 22.90 0.74
C LEU A 723 -4.76 23.59 0.96
N ARG A 724 -5.12 23.89 2.20
CA ARG A 724 -6.43 24.44 2.58
C ARG A 724 -6.31 25.55 3.61
N VAL A 725 -7.32 26.42 3.65
CA VAL A 725 -7.44 27.48 4.66
C VAL A 725 -8.73 27.29 5.46
N LEU A 726 -8.56 26.99 6.74
CA LEU A 726 -9.64 26.66 7.68
C LEU A 726 -9.73 27.74 8.77
N PRO A 727 -10.92 27.97 9.36
CA PRO A 727 -11.02 28.80 10.56
C PRO A 727 -10.28 28.15 11.74
N LYS A 728 -9.67 28.96 12.63
CA LYS A 728 -8.95 28.43 13.81
C LYS A 728 -9.84 27.59 14.73
N GLU A 729 -11.05 28.08 15.02
CA GLU A 729 -12.06 27.35 15.77
C GLU A 729 -13.12 26.77 14.83
N GLY A 730 -13.46 25.50 15.04
CA GLY A 730 -14.53 24.84 14.29
C GLY A 730 -15.85 25.58 14.48
N GLY A 731 -16.51 25.88 13.37
CA GLY A 731 -17.79 26.60 13.37
C GLY A 731 -17.69 28.13 13.27
N LYS A 732 -16.48 28.71 13.24
CA LYS A 732 -16.30 30.11 12.83
C LYS A 732 -16.27 30.23 11.30
N LEU A 733 -16.69 31.39 10.81
CA LEU A 733 -16.78 31.71 9.38
C LEU A 733 -15.49 32.34 8.84
N LEU A 734 -15.11 31.97 7.62
CA LEU A 734 -14.17 32.71 6.80
C LEU A 734 -14.89 33.28 5.58
N CYS A 735 -14.46 34.45 5.11
CA CYS A 735 -14.90 34.96 3.82
C CYS A 735 -14.38 34.06 2.68
N ALA A 736 -15.05 34.09 1.52
CA ALA A 736 -14.66 33.29 0.36
C ALA A 736 -13.20 33.54 -0.06
N GLU A 737 -12.78 34.81 -0.03
CA GLU A 737 -11.41 35.21 -0.38
C GLU A 737 -10.35 34.61 0.55
N GLY A 738 -10.62 34.58 1.86
CA GLY A 738 -9.71 33.98 2.84
C GLY A 738 -9.68 32.45 2.75
N ARG A 739 -10.86 31.83 2.61
CA ARG A 739 -11.00 30.37 2.57
C ARG A 739 -10.35 29.76 1.32
N PHE A 740 -10.61 30.36 0.16
CA PHE A 740 -10.16 29.86 -1.13
C PHE A 740 -8.93 30.61 -1.67
N ALA A 741 -8.24 31.36 -0.81
CA ALA A 741 -7.07 32.15 -1.16
C ALA A 741 -6.06 31.36 -2.00
N LEU A 742 -5.74 30.14 -1.56
CA LEU A 742 -4.76 29.27 -2.22
C LEU A 742 -5.20 28.85 -3.64
N VAL A 743 -6.49 28.56 -3.83
CA VAL A 743 -7.07 28.25 -5.15
C VAL A 743 -6.97 29.45 -6.09
N ASP A 744 -7.06 30.66 -5.53
CA ASP A 744 -6.88 31.92 -6.25
C ASP A 744 -5.41 32.37 -6.35
N GLY A 745 -4.44 31.53 -5.95
CA GLY A 745 -3.01 31.81 -6.04
C GLY A 745 -2.49 32.82 -5.00
N LYS A 746 -3.24 33.04 -3.90
CA LYS A 746 -2.88 33.92 -2.80
C LYS A 746 -2.53 33.10 -1.55
N ASP A 747 -1.51 33.52 -0.81
CA ASP A 747 -1.17 32.93 0.49
C ASP A 747 -1.83 33.80 1.59
N PRO A 748 -2.79 33.29 2.38
CA PRO A 748 -3.47 34.11 3.38
C PRO A 748 -2.54 34.57 4.51
N LEU A 749 -1.34 33.98 4.64
CA LEU A 749 -0.36 34.33 5.67
C LEU A 749 0.76 35.26 5.16
N LYS A 750 0.76 35.61 3.87
CA LYS A 750 1.75 36.51 3.26
C LYS A 750 1.05 37.63 2.50
N LYS A 751 1.52 38.86 2.69
CA LYS A 751 0.98 40.03 1.99
C LYS A 751 1.41 40.09 0.53
#